data_AF-A0A4P1RKR0-F1
#
_entry.id   AF-A0A4P1RKR0-F1
#
_cell.length_a   1.000
_cell.length_b   1.000
_cell.length_c   1.000
_cell.angle_alpha   90.00
_cell.angle_beta   90.00
_cell.angle_gamma   90.00
#
_symmetry.space_group_name_H-M   'P 1'
#
loop_
_entity.id
_entity.type
_entity.pdbx_description
1 polymer ?
#
loop_
_entity_poly.entity_id
_entity_poly.type
_entity_poly.pdbx_seq_one_letter_code
_entity_poly.pdbx_strand_id
1 'polypeptide(L)'
;MDLPSLTLILQSALSPILHERKAAEQSLDQIQYAPQHLVRLLQIVVDNNCDMAVRQVASIHFKNFIAKNWSPHDPDAQQHKISPADKDIVRDHILMFVAQVPPLLRAQLGECLKTIIHSDYPEQCPRLLDWVKHNLQDQQVYAALFVLRILSRKYEFKSDEERTPIYHIVDETFPHLLNIFNSLVNVPNPSIEVADLVKLICKIFWSSIYLEIPKLLFDQNVFNAWMVLFLNVLERPVPSEGQPVDPELRKSWGWWKVKKWTVHILNRLYTRFGDLKLQNPENKVFAQMFQKHYATKILDCHLNMLNVIRVGGYLPDRVINLVLQYLSNSVSKNSMYTVLQPRLDVLLFEIIFPLMCFNDNDQKLWDEDPHEYVRKGYDIIEDLYSPKTASMDFVSELIRKRGKDNLHKFIQFIVEIFKRYDEAPAEYKPYRQKDGALLAIGTLCDKLKQTEPYKSELERMLVQHVFPEFSSPVGHLRAKAAWVAGQYVHINFSDQNNFRKALQCVVSGMRDPELPVRVDSVFGLRSFVEACKDLNEIRPMLPQLLDEFFKLMNEVENEDLVFTLETIVDKFGEEMAPYAFGLCQNLASAFWRCMNTAEAEADVDDPGALAAVGCLRAISTILESVSSLPQLFIQIEPTLLPIMRRMLTTDGQEVFEEILEIISYMTFFSPTISLDMWSLWPLMMEALADWAIDFFPNILVPLDNFISRGTAHFLASKEPDYQQSLWNMISYTLADRNLEDSDIDPAPKLIGVVFQNCRGHVDHWVEPYLRITIERLHRTERSYLKCLLIQVIADALYYNAPLTLSILQKLGVAENIFNLWFHMLQEVKKSGVRANFKREHGKKVCCLGLTSLLALPADQLPVEALGRVFRATLDLLVAYKDQVAENAKGEDAEDDGDIDGFLTDDDEDDDGSDKEMGVDAEDHDEADTSKFRKLAEQAKSFRPDDEYDDDDDDDDFSDDEEVQTPIDDVDPFIFFVDTMQVMQSSDPLRFQNLTSTLEISYQAIANGVAQHAVVRRGEIEKEKVEKASAAANS
;
A
#
# COMPACT_ATOMS: atom_id res chain seq x y z
N MET A 1 27.29 -26.92 36.69
CA MET A 1 26.17 -27.81 37.07
C MET A 1 26.34 -29.12 36.33
N ASP A 2 26.25 -30.26 36.99
CA ASP A 2 26.38 -31.59 36.39
C ASP A 2 25.10 -32.00 35.64
N LEU A 3 25.22 -32.98 34.74
CA LEU A 3 24.15 -33.45 33.86
C LEU A 3 22.91 -33.98 34.64
N PRO A 4 23.05 -34.76 35.74
CA PRO A 4 21.91 -35.24 36.51
C PRO A 4 21.07 -34.11 37.14
N SER A 5 21.73 -33.06 37.66
CA SER A 5 21.04 -31.92 38.25
C SER A 5 20.25 -31.12 37.21
N LEU A 6 20.81 -30.95 36.00
CA LEU A 6 20.12 -30.28 34.90
C LEU A 6 18.89 -31.08 34.43
N THR A 7 19.01 -32.41 34.34
CA THR A 7 17.88 -33.31 34.02
C THR A 7 16.74 -33.18 35.03
N LEU A 8 17.06 -33.07 36.33
CA LEU A 8 16.06 -32.90 37.39
C LEU A 8 15.33 -31.55 37.29
N ILE A 9 16.06 -30.47 36.95
CA ILE A 9 15.46 -29.14 36.73
C ILE A 9 14.53 -29.18 35.52
N LEU A 10 14.95 -29.79 34.41
CA LEU A 10 14.12 -29.95 33.21
C LEU A 10 12.88 -30.81 33.48
N GLN A 11 13.00 -31.84 34.32
CA GLN A 11 11.86 -32.64 34.77
C GLN A 11 10.91 -31.83 35.66
N SER A 12 11.43 -30.93 36.50
CA SER A 12 10.63 -30.04 37.35
C SER A 12 9.90 -28.98 36.52
N ALA A 13 10.46 -28.56 35.38
CA ALA A 13 9.79 -27.69 34.41
C ALA A 13 8.57 -28.36 33.73
N LEU A 14 8.45 -29.69 33.82
CA LEU A 14 7.29 -30.45 33.35
C LEU A 14 6.25 -30.71 34.47
N SER A 15 6.47 -30.19 35.68
CA SER A 15 5.55 -30.42 36.81
C SER A 15 4.18 -29.78 36.53
N PRO A 16 3.06 -30.48 36.86
CA PRO A 16 1.73 -29.87 36.83
C PRO A 16 1.56 -28.80 37.93
N ILE A 17 2.49 -28.71 38.88
CA ILE A 17 2.45 -27.73 39.98
C ILE A 17 3.12 -26.43 39.53
N LEU A 18 2.32 -25.35 39.43
CA LEU A 18 2.75 -24.04 38.93
C LEU A 18 4.00 -23.48 39.64
N HIS A 19 4.09 -23.63 40.97
CA HIS A 19 5.21 -23.11 41.75
C HIS A 19 6.51 -23.85 41.44
N GLU A 20 6.47 -25.17 41.26
CA GLU A 20 7.65 -25.98 40.92
C GLU A 20 8.13 -25.68 39.49
N ARG A 21 7.20 -25.52 38.56
CA ARG A 21 7.51 -25.15 37.17
C ARG A 21 8.18 -23.78 37.09
N LYS A 22 7.59 -22.75 37.73
CA LYS A 22 8.18 -21.40 37.76
C LYS A 22 9.56 -21.37 38.43
N ALA A 23 9.75 -22.14 39.51
CA ALA A 23 11.06 -22.24 40.16
C ALA A 23 12.11 -22.92 39.26
N ALA A 24 11.71 -23.93 38.48
CA ALA A 24 12.57 -24.60 37.51
C ALA A 24 12.94 -23.68 36.34
N GLU A 25 11.99 -22.93 35.78
CA GLU A 25 12.21 -21.92 34.73
C GLU A 25 13.19 -20.83 35.21
N GLN A 26 12.97 -20.27 36.40
CA GLN A 26 13.90 -19.29 37.00
C GLN A 26 15.30 -19.89 37.22
N SER A 27 15.38 -21.17 37.59
CA SER A 27 16.67 -21.85 37.76
C SER A 27 17.38 -22.02 36.43
N LEU A 28 16.66 -22.37 35.35
CA LEU A 28 17.20 -22.45 33.99
C LEU A 28 17.72 -21.08 33.53
N ASP A 29 16.97 -20.01 33.79
CA ASP A 29 17.36 -18.64 33.44
C ASP A 29 18.64 -18.18 34.13
N GLN A 30 18.85 -18.59 35.39
CA GLN A 30 20.04 -18.25 36.15
C GLN A 30 21.29 -18.98 35.62
N ILE A 31 21.13 -20.21 35.11
CA ILE A 31 22.27 -21.06 34.72
C ILE A 31 22.54 -21.08 33.22
N GLN A 32 21.69 -20.48 32.40
CA GLN A 32 21.76 -20.57 30.93
C GLN A 32 23.09 -20.07 30.34
N TYR A 33 23.76 -19.12 31.02
CA TYR A 33 25.04 -18.55 30.60
C TYR A 33 26.27 -19.25 31.21
N ALA A 34 26.07 -20.33 31.98
CA ALA A 34 27.19 -21.06 32.57
C ALA A 34 27.97 -21.84 31.48
N PRO A 35 29.31 -21.94 31.56
CA PRO A 35 30.09 -22.74 30.62
C PRO A 35 29.60 -24.18 30.52
N GLN A 36 29.62 -24.73 29.30
CA GLN A 36 29.12 -26.06 28.94
C GLN A 36 27.61 -26.27 29.15
N HIS A 37 26.83 -25.27 29.57
CA HIS A 37 25.37 -25.43 29.72
C HIS A 37 24.75 -25.87 28.38
N LEU A 38 25.12 -25.19 27.30
CA LEU A 38 24.66 -25.51 25.95
C LEU A 38 25.05 -26.93 25.50
N VAL A 39 26.28 -27.35 25.79
CA VAL A 39 26.78 -28.71 25.48
C VAL A 39 26.03 -29.77 26.28
N ARG A 40 25.73 -29.51 27.56
CA ARG A 40 24.97 -30.44 28.42
C ARG A 40 23.52 -30.58 27.98
N LEU A 41 22.89 -29.48 27.55
CA LEU A 41 21.55 -29.56 26.94
C LEU A 41 21.56 -30.47 25.72
N LEU A 42 22.54 -30.30 24.81
CA LEU A 42 22.68 -31.16 23.64
C LEU A 42 22.89 -32.63 24.03
N GLN A 43 23.69 -32.91 25.07
CA GLN A 43 23.89 -34.27 25.59
C GLN A 43 22.58 -34.89 26.13
N ILE A 44 21.75 -34.12 26.85
CA ILE A 44 20.45 -34.59 27.34
C ILE A 44 19.50 -34.88 26.18
N VAL A 45 19.48 -34.03 25.13
CA VAL A 45 18.62 -34.23 23.94
C VAL A 45 18.90 -35.58 23.26
N VAL A 46 20.16 -36.01 23.22
CA VAL A 46 20.58 -37.22 22.51
C VAL A 46 20.64 -38.47 23.39
N ASP A 47 20.57 -38.31 24.71
CA ASP A 47 20.60 -39.43 25.64
C ASP A 47 19.31 -40.26 25.57
N ASN A 48 19.42 -41.47 25.02
CA ASN A 48 18.30 -42.40 24.92
C ASN A 48 17.85 -42.97 26.26
N ASN A 49 18.62 -42.78 27.34
CA ASN A 49 18.22 -43.18 28.69
C ASN A 49 17.35 -42.12 29.38
N CYS A 50 17.29 -40.89 28.84
CA CYS A 50 16.44 -39.83 29.35
C CYS A 50 15.02 -39.95 28.79
N ASP A 51 14.01 -39.60 29.60
CA ASP A 51 12.61 -39.62 29.18
C ASP A 51 12.35 -38.66 27.99
N MET A 52 11.44 -39.04 27.09
CA MET A 52 11.15 -38.27 25.88
C MET A 52 10.67 -36.85 26.19
N ALA A 53 9.86 -36.66 27.23
CA ALA A 53 9.36 -35.34 27.58
C ALA A 53 10.52 -34.43 28.05
N VAL A 54 11.45 -34.97 28.84
CA VAL A 54 12.64 -34.23 29.29
C VAL A 54 13.55 -33.88 28.11
N ARG A 55 13.76 -34.80 27.17
CA ARG A 55 14.53 -34.57 25.94
C ARG A 55 13.88 -33.50 25.07
N GLN A 56 12.55 -33.49 24.99
CA GLN A 56 11.80 -32.48 24.23
C GLN A 56 11.96 -31.09 24.83
N VAL A 57 11.77 -30.92 26.15
CA VAL A 57 11.98 -29.63 26.82
C VAL A 57 13.43 -29.16 26.69
N ALA A 58 14.40 -30.07 26.86
CA ALA A 58 15.81 -29.75 26.64
C ALA A 58 16.06 -29.23 25.21
N SER A 59 15.45 -29.85 24.20
CA SER A 59 15.61 -29.45 22.79
C SER A 59 14.96 -28.10 22.47
N ILE A 60 13.82 -27.78 23.10
CA ILE A 60 13.15 -26.49 22.94
C ILE A 60 13.97 -25.38 23.61
N HIS A 61 14.45 -25.61 24.83
CA HIS A 61 15.31 -24.66 25.53
C HIS A 61 16.63 -24.43 24.77
N PHE A 62 17.24 -25.50 24.27
CA PHE A 62 18.43 -25.45 23.41
C PHE A 62 18.20 -24.59 22.16
N LYS A 63 17.07 -24.79 21.46
CA LYS A 63 16.68 -23.99 20.29
C LYS A 63 16.50 -22.51 20.64
N ASN A 64 15.71 -22.20 21.66
CA ASN A 64 15.42 -20.81 22.05
C ASN A 64 16.70 -20.08 22.45
N PHE A 65 17.61 -20.77 23.15
CA PHE A 65 18.89 -20.20 23.55
C PHE A 65 19.80 -19.93 22.35
N ILE A 66 19.89 -20.84 21.36
CA ILE A 66 20.66 -20.62 20.13
C ILE A 66 20.07 -19.47 19.32
N ALA A 67 18.76 -19.45 19.11
CA ALA A 67 18.10 -18.40 18.34
C ALA A 67 18.41 -16.99 18.90
N LYS A 68 18.42 -16.84 20.23
CA LYS A 68 18.67 -15.55 20.89
C LYS A 68 20.15 -15.17 21.00
N ASN A 69 21.05 -16.14 21.18
CA ASN A 69 22.42 -15.85 21.62
C ASN A 69 23.52 -16.27 20.62
N TRP A 70 23.19 -16.91 19.49
CA TRP A 70 24.20 -17.35 18.53
C TRP A 70 24.83 -16.19 17.74
N SER A 71 24.02 -15.22 17.30
CA SER A 71 24.44 -13.99 16.59
C SER A 71 23.58 -12.80 17.03
N PRO A 72 23.99 -11.99 18.02
CA PRO A 72 23.21 -10.84 18.48
C PRO A 72 23.06 -9.78 17.37
N HIS A 73 21.87 -9.19 17.24
CA HIS A 73 21.55 -8.18 16.21
C HIS A 73 22.12 -6.78 16.52
N ASP A 74 22.58 -6.57 17.75
CA ASP A 74 23.06 -5.26 18.23
C ASP A 74 24.61 -5.27 18.33
N PRO A 75 25.31 -4.43 17.54
CA PRO A 75 26.77 -4.30 17.60
C PRO A 75 27.29 -3.80 18.97
N ASP A 76 26.45 -3.11 19.76
CA ASP A 76 26.82 -2.58 21.08
C ASP A 76 26.62 -3.58 22.24
N ALA A 77 26.11 -4.78 21.96
CA ALA A 77 26.03 -5.87 22.94
C ALA A 77 27.43 -6.44 23.24
N GLN A 78 28.23 -5.71 24.03
CA GLN A 78 29.63 -5.95 24.40
C GLN A 78 29.96 -7.26 25.15
N GLN A 79 29.09 -8.29 25.15
CA GLN A 79 29.43 -9.60 25.70
C GLN A 79 28.91 -10.74 24.82
N HIS A 80 29.82 -11.47 24.17
CA HIS A 80 29.52 -12.78 23.60
C HIS A 80 29.04 -13.73 24.72
N LYS A 81 27.73 -13.96 24.80
CA LYS A 81 27.08 -14.77 25.84
C LYS A 81 27.36 -16.28 25.74
N ILE A 82 27.93 -16.75 24.62
CA ILE A 82 28.32 -18.15 24.38
C ILE A 82 29.84 -18.21 24.19
N SER A 83 30.51 -19.15 24.88
CA SER A 83 31.94 -19.35 24.71
C SER A 83 32.27 -19.92 23.32
N PRO A 84 33.37 -19.51 22.67
CA PRO A 84 33.80 -20.07 21.38
C PRO A 84 34.00 -21.59 21.41
N ALA A 85 34.52 -22.13 22.52
CA ALA A 85 34.72 -23.56 22.70
C ALA A 85 33.39 -24.35 22.74
N ASP A 86 32.35 -23.80 23.38
CA ASP A 86 31.02 -24.42 23.36
C ASP A 86 30.39 -24.35 21.96
N LYS A 87 30.61 -23.25 21.21
CA LYS A 87 30.17 -23.15 19.80
C LYS A 87 30.82 -24.22 18.93
N ASP A 88 32.13 -24.42 19.05
CA ASP A 88 32.87 -25.44 18.29
C ASP A 88 32.34 -26.85 18.56
N ILE A 89 32.14 -27.21 19.83
CA ILE A 89 31.59 -28.50 20.22
C ILE A 89 30.18 -28.70 19.63
N VAL A 90 29.32 -27.69 19.72
CA VAL A 90 27.97 -27.77 19.16
C VAL A 90 28.03 -27.95 17.64
N ARG A 91 28.85 -27.17 16.91
CA ARG A 91 29.02 -27.27 15.45
C ARG A 91 29.46 -28.68 15.01
N ASP A 92 30.43 -29.26 15.70
CA ASP A 92 30.96 -30.58 15.35
C ASP A 92 29.97 -31.72 15.60
N HIS A 93 29.17 -31.64 16.67
CA HIS A 93 28.34 -32.76 17.11
C HIS A 93 26.89 -32.69 16.64
N ILE A 94 26.34 -31.50 16.42
CA ILE A 94 24.91 -31.35 16.05
C ILE A 94 24.57 -32.06 14.73
N LEU A 95 25.49 -32.08 13.77
CA LEU A 95 25.35 -32.79 12.48
C LEU A 95 25.27 -34.30 12.65
N MET A 96 26.03 -34.87 13.59
CA MET A 96 25.98 -36.30 13.88
C MET A 96 24.68 -36.69 14.57
N PHE A 97 24.17 -35.81 15.45
CA PHE A 97 22.99 -36.10 16.26
C PHE A 97 21.67 -35.93 15.50
N VAL A 98 21.59 -35.02 14.52
CA VAL A 98 20.37 -34.83 13.72
C VAL A 98 19.93 -36.12 12.99
N ALA A 99 20.89 -36.97 12.64
CA ALA A 99 20.65 -38.26 12.02
C ALA A 99 20.09 -39.32 13.01
N GLN A 100 20.44 -39.22 14.29
CA GLN A 100 20.18 -40.25 15.29
C GLN A 100 18.90 -40.00 16.12
N VAL A 101 18.46 -38.75 16.23
CA VAL A 101 17.31 -38.39 17.07
C VAL A 101 15.96 -38.63 16.36
N PRO A 102 14.85 -38.88 17.11
CA PRO A 102 13.51 -39.01 16.55
C PRO A 102 12.99 -37.73 15.87
N PRO A 103 11.96 -37.81 15.00
CA PRO A 103 11.44 -36.66 14.24
C PRO A 103 11.10 -35.43 15.09
N LEU A 104 10.53 -35.63 16.28
CA LEU A 104 10.16 -34.56 17.21
C LEU A 104 11.35 -33.71 17.65
N LEU A 105 12.46 -34.36 18.02
CA LEU A 105 13.70 -33.70 18.43
C LEU A 105 14.48 -33.18 17.22
N ARG A 106 14.43 -33.91 16.10
CA ARG A 106 15.08 -33.52 14.84
C ARG A 106 14.55 -32.19 14.32
N ALA A 107 13.25 -31.93 14.46
CA ALA A 107 12.67 -30.64 14.09
C ALA A 107 13.29 -29.49 14.90
N GLN A 108 13.47 -29.66 16.21
CA GLN A 108 14.10 -28.63 17.06
C GLN A 108 15.58 -28.45 16.73
N LEU A 109 16.35 -29.54 16.57
CA LEU A 109 17.75 -29.46 16.15
C LEU A 109 17.91 -28.88 14.74
N GLY A 110 16.92 -29.08 13.87
CA GLY A 110 16.87 -28.48 12.53
C GLY A 110 16.77 -26.97 12.56
N GLU A 111 15.97 -26.40 13.47
CA GLU A 111 15.93 -24.95 13.65
C GLU A 111 17.23 -24.42 14.25
N CYS A 112 17.87 -25.14 15.18
CA CYS A 112 19.21 -24.77 15.65
C CYS A 112 20.22 -24.76 14.50
N LEU A 113 20.23 -25.82 13.68
CA LEU A 113 21.08 -25.92 12.49
C LEU A 113 20.82 -24.78 11.50
N LYS A 114 19.56 -24.36 11.34
CA LYS A 114 19.21 -23.20 10.51
C LYS A 114 19.91 -21.95 11.03
N THR A 115 19.76 -21.60 12.31
CA THR A 115 20.43 -20.44 12.90
C THR A 115 21.95 -20.52 12.73
N ILE A 116 22.56 -21.67 13.07
CA ILE A 116 24.00 -21.87 12.95
C ILE A 116 24.48 -21.71 11.50
N ILE A 117 23.83 -22.35 10.53
CA ILE A 117 24.21 -22.27 9.11
C ILE A 117 24.03 -20.85 8.56
N HIS A 118 22.99 -20.12 8.97
CA HIS A 118 22.77 -18.74 8.51
C HIS A 118 23.88 -17.80 8.97
N SER A 119 24.36 -17.95 10.21
CA SER A 119 25.44 -17.12 10.76
C SER A 119 26.85 -17.58 10.37
N ASP A 120 27.10 -18.89 10.31
CA ASP A 120 28.48 -19.42 10.37
C ASP A 120 28.99 -20.00 9.03
N TYR A 121 28.13 -20.29 8.05
CA TYR A 121 28.55 -20.86 6.75
C TYR A 121 28.73 -19.77 5.68
N PRO A 122 29.78 -19.79 4.83
CA PRO A 122 30.78 -20.85 4.69
C PRO A 122 32.01 -20.75 5.61
N GLU A 123 32.30 -19.59 6.20
CA GLU A 123 33.62 -19.28 6.76
C GLU A 123 33.95 -20.09 8.03
N GLN A 124 33.01 -20.24 8.95
CA GLN A 124 33.20 -20.93 10.24
C GLN A 124 32.73 -22.40 10.20
N CYS A 125 32.07 -22.83 9.12
CA CYS A 125 31.61 -24.20 8.89
C CYS A 125 32.13 -24.81 7.56
N PRO A 126 33.44 -24.77 7.26
CA PRO A 126 33.95 -25.19 5.94
C PRO A 126 33.73 -26.68 5.65
N ARG A 127 33.72 -27.54 6.67
CA ARG A 127 33.54 -29.00 6.54
C ARG A 127 32.09 -29.44 6.33
N LEU A 128 31.12 -28.53 6.41
CA LEU A 128 29.69 -28.86 6.32
C LEU A 128 29.35 -29.51 4.98
N LEU A 129 29.87 -28.95 3.88
CA LEU A 129 29.59 -29.47 2.54
C LEU A 129 30.22 -30.85 2.32
N ASP A 130 31.44 -31.07 2.81
CA ASP A 130 32.09 -32.38 2.76
C ASP A 130 31.30 -33.43 3.54
N TRP A 131 30.79 -33.06 4.72
CA TRP A 131 29.93 -33.94 5.52
C TRP A 131 28.65 -34.29 4.76
N VAL A 132 27.99 -33.32 4.13
CA VAL A 132 26.79 -33.56 3.30
C VAL A 132 27.13 -34.51 2.14
N LYS A 133 28.21 -34.24 1.39
CA LYS A 133 28.64 -35.06 0.25
C LYS A 133 28.91 -36.52 0.65
N HIS A 134 29.61 -36.72 1.77
CA HIS A 134 29.87 -38.06 2.30
C HIS A 134 28.58 -38.80 2.68
N ASN A 135 27.70 -38.16 3.44
CA ASN A 135 26.47 -38.78 3.94
C ASN A 135 25.37 -38.96 2.88
N LEU A 136 25.44 -38.25 1.73
CA LEU A 136 24.59 -38.53 0.57
C LEU A 136 24.92 -39.88 -0.08
N GLN A 137 26.15 -40.36 0.04
CA GLN A 137 26.59 -41.64 -0.53
C GLN A 137 26.47 -42.83 0.45
N ASP A 138 26.27 -42.55 1.74
CA ASP A 138 26.21 -43.55 2.82
C ASP A 138 24.76 -43.80 3.29
N GLN A 139 24.56 -44.54 4.40
CA GLN A 139 23.26 -44.93 4.93
C GLN A 139 22.43 -43.76 5.53
N GLN A 140 23.00 -42.56 5.67
CA GLN A 140 22.35 -41.40 6.31
C GLN A 140 21.74 -40.39 5.33
N VAL A 141 21.25 -40.86 4.18
CA VAL A 141 20.72 -40.02 3.09
C VAL A 141 19.68 -39.00 3.55
N TYR A 142 18.73 -39.40 4.42
CA TYR A 142 17.70 -38.48 4.94
C TYR A 142 18.31 -37.28 5.67
N ALA A 143 19.28 -37.52 6.56
CA ALA A 143 19.91 -36.46 7.35
C ALA A 143 20.73 -35.52 6.46
N ALA A 144 21.44 -36.07 5.48
CA ALA A 144 22.18 -35.28 4.50
C ALA A 144 21.25 -34.39 3.66
N LEU A 145 20.13 -34.93 3.16
CA LEU A 145 19.12 -34.15 2.44
C LEU A 145 18.48 -33.08 3.31
N PHE A 146 18.24 -33.38 4.59
CA PHE A 146 17.67 -32.43 5.53
C PHE A 146 18.60 -31.22 5.76
N VAL A 147 19.89 -31.47 6.01
CA VAL A 147 20.91 -30.43 6.16
C VAL A 147 21.12 -29.66 4.85
N LEU A 148 21.18 -30.36 3.71
CA LEU A 148 21.32 -29.73 2.40
C LEU A 148 20.12 -28.84 2.05
N ARG A 149 18.91 -29.21 2.48
CA ARG A 149 17.72 -28.37 2.31
C ARG A 149 17.84 -27.06 3.09
N ILE A 150 18.34 -27.09 4.32
CA ILE A 150 18.58 -25.89 5.14
C ILE A 150 19.63 -25.01 4.47
N LEU A 151 20.74 -25.63 4.04
CA LEU A 151 21.84 -24.95 3.37
C LEU A 151 21.40 -24.27 2.07
N SER A 152 20.61 -24.97 1.25
CA SER A 152 20.07 -24.41 -0.01
C SER A 152 19.04 -23.31 0.24
N ARG A 153 18.26 -23.40 1.34
CA ARG A 153 17.27 -22.37 1.71
C ARG A 153 17.92 -21.03 2.06
N LYS A 154 19.09 -21.06 2.70
CA LYS A 154 19.85 -19.85 3.10
C LYS A 154 20.03 -18.89 1.93
N TYR A 155 20.27 -19.45 0.75
CA TYR A 155 20.55 -18.71 -0.47
C TYR A 155 19.32 -18.55 -1.38
N GLU A 156 18.11 -18.91 -0.95
CA GLU A 156 16.92 -18.90 -1.81
C GLU A 156 16.56 -17.49 -2.29
N PHE A 157 16.66 -16.49 -1.40
CA PHE A 157 16.29 -15.08 -1.65
C PHE A 157 17.48 -14.11 -1.60
N LYS A 158 18.69 -14.62 -1.76
CA LYS A 158 19.94 -13.84 -1.67
C LYS A 158 20.29 -13.22 -3.03
N SER A 159 20.90 -12.03 -3.05
CA SER A 159 21.38 -11.36 -4.27
C SER A 159 22.50 -12.14 -4.95
N ASP A 160 22.76 -11.89 -6.24
CA ASP A 160 23.69 -12.70 -7.04
C ASP A 160 25.11 -12.74 -6.47
N GLU A 161 25.58 -11.65 -5.85
CA GLU A 161 26.87 -11.58 -5.17
C GLU A 161 26.94 -12.56 -3.98
N GLU A 162 25.90 -12.55 -3.13
CA GLU A 162 25.76 -13.42 -1.96
C GLU A 162 25.42 -14.87 -2.32
N ARG A 163 25.00 -15.14 -3.57
CA ARG A 163 24.69 -16.50 -4.08
C ARG A 163 25.91 -17.30 -4.51
N THR A 164 27.11 -16.72 -4.56
CA THR A 164 28.32 -17.45 -4.97
C THR A 164 28.49 -18.83 -4.29
N PRO A 165 28.25 -19.00 -2.98
CA PRO A 165 28.37 -20.30 -2.31
C PRO A 165 27.37 -21.36 -2.79
N ILE A 166 26.14 -20.98 -3.21
CA ILE A 166 25.14 -21.95 -3.67
C ILE A 166 25.58 -22.64 -4.97
N TYR A 167 26.33 -21.95 -5.84
CA TYR A 167 26.87 -22.55 -7.07
C TYR A 167 27.84 -23.69 -6.76
N HIS A 168 28.75 -23.48 -5.81
CA HIS A 168 29.67 -24.53 -5.35
C HIS A 168 28.93 -25.70 -4.69
N ILE A 169 27.90 -25.43 -3.89
CA ILE A 169 27.05 -26.48 -3.29
C ILE A 169 26.38 -27.32 -4.37
N VAL A 170 25.85 -26.67 -5.41
CA VAL A 170 25.19 -27.35 -6.54
C VAL A 170 26.18 -28.25 -7.29
N ASP A 171 27.36 -27.74 -7.63
CA ASP A 171 28.40 -28.48 -8.35
C ASP A 171 28.81 -29.77 -7.63
N GLU A 172 28.95 -29.73 -6.31
CA GLU A 172 29.39 -30.87 -5.51
C GLU A 172 28.26 -31.87 -5.18
N THR A 173 27.00 -31.42 -5.08
CA THR A 173 25.90 -32.25 -4.56
C THR A 173 24.94 -32.75 -5.63
N PHE A 174 24.67 -32.00 -6.70
CA PHE A 174 23.63 -32.36 -7.69
C PHE A 174 23.88 -33.69 -8.42
N PRO A 175 25.13 -34.07 -8.79
CA PRO A 175 25.37 -35.39 -9.38
C PRO A 175 24.95 -36.54 -8.45
N HIS A 176 25.18 -36.40 -7.15
CA HIS A 176 24.76 -37.38 -6.13
C HIS A 176 23.24 -37.39 -5.96
N LEU A 177 22.63 -36.20 -5.87
CA LEU A 177 21.18 -36.06 -5.77
C LEU A 177 20.46 -36.67 -6.97
N LEU A 178 20.98 -36.49 -8.17
CA LEU A 178 20.41 -37.04 -9.39
C LEU A 178 20.40 -38.59 -9.36
N ASN A 179 21.50 -39.21 -8.91
CA ASN A 179 21.59 -40.66 -8.76
C ASN A 179 20.61 -41.21 -7.72
N ILE A 180 20.50 -40.53 -6.57
CA ILE A 180 19.54 -40.86 -5.51
C ILE A 180 18.12 -40.72 -6.04
N PHE A 181 17.80 -39.60 -6.71
CA PHE A 181 16.48 -39.34 -7.25
C PHE A 181 16.07 -40.40 -8.27
N ASN A 182 16.97 -40.75 -9.20
CA ASN A 182 16.74 -41.83 -10.16
C ASN A 182 16.49 -43.18 -9.47
N SER A 183 17.25 -43.50 -8.42
CA SER A 183 17.06 -44.74 -7.67
C SER A 183 15.69 -44.78 -6.97
N LEU A 184 15.29 -43.68 -6.34
CA LEU A 184 14.01 -43.56 -5.62
C LEU A 184 12.79 -43.60 -6.54
N VAL A 185 12.86 -42.97 -7.71
CA VAL A 185 11.76 -42.94 -8.69
C VAL A 185 11.47 -44.34 -9.25
N ASN A 186 12.52 -45.16 -9.42
CA ASN A 186 12.40 -46.50 -9.99
C ASN A 186 12.00 -47.60 -8.97
N VAL A 187 11.78 -47.25 -7.70
CA VAL A 187 11.33 -48.22 -6.68
C VAL A 187 9.90 -48.71 -6.99
N PRO A 188 9.68 -50.04 -7.12
CA PRO A 188 8.35 -50.61 -7.22
C PRO A 188 7.62 -50.51 -5.87
N ASN A 189 6.37 -50.05 -5.86
CA ASN A 189 5.54 -49.83 -4.65
C ASN A 189 6.25 -49.03 -3.53
N PRO A 190 6.53 -47.74 -3.76
CA PRO A 190 7.36 -46.93 -2.87
C PRO A 190 6.59 -46.50 -1.62
N SER A 191 7.26 -46.57 -0.47
CA SER A 191 6.70 -46.15 0.82
C SER A 191 6.54 -44.62 0.90
N ILE A 192 5.86 -44.15 1.95
CA ILE A 192 5.72 -42.71 2.21
C ILE A 192 7.08 -42.04 2.51
N GLU A 193 8.03 -42.79 3.08
CA GLU A 193 9.39 -42.33 3.36
C GLU A 193 10.14 -41.99 2.07
N VAL A 194 9.93 -42.78 1.00
CA VAL A 194 10.46 -42.48 -0.34
C VAL A 194 9.88 -41.16 -0.86
N ALA A 195 8.58 -40.93 -0.65
CA ALA A 195 7.95 -39.66 -1.02
C ALA A 195 8.58 -38.47 -0.28
N ASP A 196 8.90 -38.63 1.01
CA ASP A 196 9.54 -37.58 1.81
C ASP A 196 10.96 -37.27 1.32
N LEU A 197 11.74 -38.28 0.93
CA LEU A 197 13.07 -38.09 0.33
C LEU A 197 12.99 -37.37 -1.02
N VAL A 198 12.10 -37.82 -1.92
CA VAL A 198 11.90 -37.18 -3.23
C VAL A 198 11.42 -35.73 -3.06
N LYS A 199 10.53 -35.48 -2.10
CA LYS A 199 10.07 -34.13 -1.76
C LYS A 199 11.23 -33.24 -1.30
N LEU A 200 12.15 -33.75 -0.47
CA LEU A 200 13.33 -32.99 -0.05
C LEU A 200 14.23 -32.65 -1.25
N ILE A 201 14.46 -33.61 -2.16
CA ILE A 201 15.25 -33.39 -3.38
C ILE A 201 14.60 -32.31 -4.26
N CYS A 202 13.29 -32.38 -4.49
CA CYS A 202 12.56 -31.36 -5.24
C CYS A 202 12.70 -29.97 -4.59
N LYS A 203 12.56 -29.88 -3.26
CA LYS A 203 12.72 -28.62 -2.53
C LYS A 203 14.15 -28.07 -2.57
N ILE A 204 15.17 -28.93 -2.54
CA ILE A 204 16.57 -28.52 -2.71
C ILE A 204 16.76 -27.93 -4.10
N PHE A 205 16.32 -28.64 -5.14
CA PHE A 205 16.38 -28.16 -6.51
C PHE A 205 15.69 -26.80 -6.67
N TRP A 206 14.47 -26.67 -6.12
CA TRP A 206 13.72 -25.41 -6.10
C TRP A 206 14.51 -24.24 -5.52
N SER A 207 15.04 -24.39 -4.30
CA SER A 207 15.79 -23.30 -3.65
C SER A 207 17.06 -22.94 -4.40
N SER A 208 17.73 -23.92 -5.03
CA SER A 208 18.92 -23.68 -5.84
C SER A 208 18.63 -22.88 -7.11
N ILE A 209 17.41 -22.99 -7.68
CA ILE A 209 17.03 -22.31 -8.92
C ILE A 209 16.08 -21.11 -8.74
N TYR A 210 15.77 -20.70 -7.51
CA TYR A 210 14.65 -19.78 -7.25
C TYR A 210 14.80 -18.43 -8.00
N LEU A 211 15.97 -17.79 -7.89
CA LEU A 211 16.29 -16.53 -8.58
C LEU A 211 17.04 -16.74 -9.90
N GLU A 212 18.05 -17.60 -9.89
CA GLU A 212 18.95 -17.86 -11.02
C GLU A 212 19.21 -19.35 -11.23
N ILE A 213 19.56 -19.75 -12.46
CA ILE A 213 19.93 -21.14 -12.79
C ILE A 213 21.44 -21.34 -12.55
N PRO A 214 21.84 -22.32 -11.70
CA PRO A 214 23.24 -22.69 -11.54
C PRO A 214 23.90 -23.15 -12.84
N LYS A 215 25.17 -22.79 -13.05
CA LYS A 215 25.93 -23.07 -14.28
C LYS A 215 25.96 -24.55 -14.67
N LEU A 216 26.01 -25.46 -13.69
CA LEU A 216 25.92 -26.90 -13.91
C LEU A 216 24.70 -27.31 -14.73
N LEU A 217 23.56 -26.63 -14.55
CA LEU A 217 22.31 -26.93 -15.23
C LEU A 217 22.25 -26.35 -16.66
N PHE A 218 23.24 -25.58 -17.10
CA PHE A 218 23.39 -25.25 -18.51
C PHE A 218 23.94 -26.43 -19.34
N ASP A 219 24.56 -27.43 -18.69
CA ASP A 219 24.90 -28.68 -19.37
C ASP A 219 23.62 -29.43 -19.75
N GLN A 220 23.44 -29.62 -21.06
CA GLN A 220 22.23 -30.23 -21.62
C GLN A 220 22.00 -31.66 -21.13
N ASN A 221 23.06 -32.44 -20.90
CA ASN A 221 22.93 -33.82 -20.44
C ASN A 221 22.48 -33.86 -18.98
N VAL A 222 23.07 -33.03 -18.13
CA VAL A 222 22.70 -32.91 -16.71
C VAL A 222 21.27 -32.43 -16.59
N PHE A 223 20.91 -31.36 -17.31
CA PHE A 223 19.55 -30.83 -17.29
C PHE A 223 18.52 -31.83 -17.82
N ASN A 224 18.81 -32.52 -18.93
CA ASN A 224 17.93 -33.55 -19.47
C ASN A 224 17.66 -34.68 -18.47
N ALA A 225 18.69 -35.13 -17.74
CA ALA A 225 18.50 -36.18 -16.74
C ALA A 225 17.54 -35.76 -15.62
N TRP A 226 17.64 -34.51 -15.13
CA TRP A 226 16.69 -33.96 -14.16
C TRP A 226 15.27 -33.86 -14.74
N MET A 227 15.14 -33.35 -15.96
CA MET A 227 13.84 -33.19 -16.61
C MET A 227 13.12 -34.53 -16.83
N VAL A 228 13.83 -35.57 -17.25
CA VAL A 228 13.27 -36.92 -17.39
C VAL A 228 12.72 -37.44 -16.06
N LEU A 229 13.44 -37.24 -14.96
CA LEU A 229 12.95 -37.67 -13.63
C LEU A 229 11.72 -36.88 -13.18
N PHE A 230 11.68 -35.56 -13.40
CA PHE A 230 10.50 -34.76 -13.09
C PHE A 230 9.27 -35.19 -13.91
N LEU A 231 9.45 -35.44 -15.21
CA LEU A 231 8.36 -35.94 -16.07
C LEU A 231 7.89 -37.34 -15.62
N ASN A 232 8.81 -38.26 -15.28
CA ASN A 232 8.46 -39.57 -14.74
C ASN A 232 7.63 -39.46 -13.45
N VAL A 233 7.97 -38.52 -12.55
CA VAL A 233 7.20 -38.25 -11.32
C VAL A 233 5.78 -37.72 -11.63
N LEU A 234 5.63 -36.89 -12.67
CA LEU A 234 4.32 -36.39 -13.09
C LEU A 234 3.47 -37.48 -13.75
N GLU A 235 4.03 -38.32 -14.60
CA GLU A 235 3.32 -39.39 -15.30
C GLU A 235 2.94 -40.55 -14.38
N ARG A 236 3.73 -40.80 -13.34
CA ARG A 236 3.49 -41.88 -12.39
C ARG A 236 2.16 -41.69 -11.64
N PRO A 237 1.29 -42.70 -11.57
CA PRO A 237 0.08 -42.65 -10.75
C PRO A 237 0.45 -42.59 -9.26
N VAL A 238 -0.34 -41.83 -8.50
CA VAL A 238 -0.19 -41.71 -7.05
C VAL A 238 -0.60 -43.04 -6.40
N PRO A 239 0.22 -43.67 -5.54
CA PRO A 239 -0.14 -44.94 -4.91
C PRO A 239 -1.43 -44.80 -4.09
N SER A 240 -2.31 -45.80 -4.09
CA SER A 240 -3.55 -45.77 -3.29
C SER A 240 -3.38 -46.39 -1.90
N GLU A 241 -2.35 -47.20 -1.70
CA GLU A 241 -2.07 -47.89 -0.43
C GLU A 241 -1.63 -46.89 0.65
N GLY A 242 -2.35 -46.86 1.78
CA GLY A 242 -2.04 -45.97 2.91
C GLY A 242 -2.49 -44.52 2.73
N GLN A 243 -3.24 -44.20 1.67
CA GLN A 243 -3.79 -42.87 1.47
C GLN A 243 -4.93 -42.58 2.46
N PRO A 244 -4.92 -41.44 3.17
CA PRO A 244 -6.02 -41.06 4.06
C PRO A 244 -7.36 -40.98 3.34
N VAL A 245 -8.44 -41.40 4.00
CA VAL A 245 -9.82 -41.26 3.50
C VAL A 245 -10.31 -39.82 3.65
N ASP A 246 -9.92 -39.19 4.76
CA ASP A 246 -10.20 -37.79 5.06
C ASP A 246 -9.59 -36.87 3.99
N PRO A 247 -10.40 -36.03 3.30
CA PRO A 247 -9.95 -35.07 2.31
C PRO A 247 -8.82 -34.13 2.81
N GLU A 248 -8.90 -33.66 4.05
CA GLU A 248 -7.91 -32.70 4.58
C GLU A 248 -6.56 -33.35 4.81
N LEU A 249 -6.55 -34.55 5.43
CA LEU A 249 -5.33 -35.33 5.56
C LEU A 249 -4.79 -35.80 4.20
N ARG A 250 -5.68 -36.07 3.24
CA ARG A 250 -5.32 -36.50 1.89
C ARG A 250 -4.60 -35.40 1.10
N LYS A 251 -5.01 -34.12 1.22
CA LYS A 251 -4.29 -32.97 0.64
C LYS A 251 -2.83 -32.92 1.11
N SER A 252 -2.59 -33.29 2.37
CA SER A 252 -1.26 -33.25 3.00
C SER A 252 -0.37 -34.47 2.72
N TRP A 253 -0.85 -35.47 1.97
CA TRP A 253 -0.16 -36.72 1.78
C TRP A 253 1.15 -36.59 0.97
N GLY A 254 2.17 -37.39 1.32
CA GLY A 254 3.54 -37.23 0.82
C GLY A 254 3.66 -37.21 -0.71
N TRP A 255 2.96 -38.11 -1.41
CA TRP A 255 3.01 -38.20 -2.87
C TRP A 255 2.34 -37.02 -3.59
N TRP A 256 1.27 -36.48 -3.02
CA TRP A 256 0.66 -35.25 -3.54
C TRP A 256 1.58 -34.04 -3.35
N LYS A 257 2.29 -33.97 -2.21
CA LYS A 257 3.33 -32.96 -1.98
C LYS A 257 4.47 -33.08 -3.00
N VAL A 258 4.89 -34.30 -3.35
CA VAL A 258 5.91 -34.52 -4.40
C VAL A 258 5.44 -33.94 -5.74
N LYS A 259 4.25 -34.34 -6.23
CA LYS A 259 3.70 -33.80 -7.48
C LYS A 259 3.58 -32.28 -7.45
N LYS A 260 3.08 -31.71 -6.35
CA LYS A 260 2.99 -30.25 -6.16
C LYS A 260 4.33 -29.55 -6.36
N TRP A 261 5.39 -30.02 -5.69
CA TRP A 261 6.73 -29.43 -5.82
C TRP A 261 7.33 -29.63 -7.21
N THR A 262 7.07 -30.77 -7.85
CA THR A 262 7.48 -30.98 -9.25
C THR A 262 6.80 -29.99 -10.19
N VAL A 263 5.49 -29.79 -10.08
CA VAL A 263 4.76 -28.80 -10.90
C VAL A 263 5.28 -27.38 -10.62
N HIS A 264 5.54 -27.00 -9.35
CA HIS A 264 6.13 -25.71 -9.03
C HIS A 264 7.46 -25.46 -9.76
N ILE A 265 8.38 -26.42 -9.73
CA ILE A 265 9.67 -26.32 -10.41
C ILE A 265 9.47 -26.12 -11.91
N LEU A 266 8.62 -26.94 -12.53
CA LEU A 266 8.37 -26.88 -13.97
C LEU A 266 7.69 -25.57 -14.39
N ASN A 267 6.77 -25.06 -13.58
CA ASN A 267 6.14 -23.76 -13.80
C ASN A 267 7.18 -22.64 -13.74
N ARG A 268 8.05 -22.61 -12.72
CA ARG A 268 9.10 -21.60 -12.59
C ARG A 268 10.11 -21.66 -13.72
N LEU A 269 10.51 -22.87 -14.12
CA LEU A 269 11.36 -23.08 -15.30
C LEU A 269 10.70 -22.53 -16.58
N TYR A 270 9.38 -22.62 -16.70
CA TYR A 270 8.66 -22.13 -17.88
C TYR A 270 8.40 -20.62 -17.87
N THR A 271 7.94 -20.06 -16.74
CA THR A 271 7.52 -18.65 -16.65
C THR A 271 8.69 -17.70 -16.48
N ARG A 272 9.71 -18.06 -15.68
CA ARG A 272 10.87 -17.20 -15.45
C ARG A 272 11.97 -17.51 -16.46
N PHE A 273 12.51 -18.73 -16.43
CA PHE A 273 13.72 -19.08 -17.19
C PHE A 273 13.47 -19.49 -18.64
N GLY A 274 12.24 -19.89 -18.93
CA GLY A 274 11.80 -20.30 -20.26
C GLY A 274 11.29 -19.14 -21.09
N ASP A 275 11.11 -17.93 -20.53
CA ASP A 275 10.61 -16.77 -21.27
C ASP A 275 11.73 -15.93 -21.88
N LEU A 276 11.80 -15.88 -23.22
CA LEU A 276 12.86 -15.17 -23.94
C LEU A 276 12.87 -13.65 -23.69
N LYS A 277 11.74 -13.07 -23.27
CA LYS A 277 11.64 -11.64 -22.96
C LYS A 277 12.32 -11.28 -21.65
N LEU A 278 12.29 -12.19 -20.67
CA LEU A 278 12.82 -11.97 -19.33
C LEU A 278 14.30 -12.38 -19.18
N GLN A 279 14.91 -12.95 -20.22
CA GLN A 279 16.27 -13.50 -20.13
C GLN A 279 17.34 -12.58 -20.72
N ASN A 280 18.44 -12.46 -19.97
CA ASN A 280 19.70 -11.84 -20.41
C ASN A 280 20.28 -12.58 -21.63
N PRO A 281 21.09 -11.91 -22.48
CA PRO A 281 21.65 -12.50 -23.71
C PRO A 281 22.33 -13.86 -23.52
N GLU A 282 23.01 -14.06 -22.39
CA GLU A 282 23.71 -15.31 -22.05
C GLU A 282 22.73 -16.47 -21.77
N ASN A 283 21.58 -16.19 -21.16
CA ASN A 283 20.59 -17.18 -20.75
C ASN A 283 19.55 -17.49 -21.84
N LYS A 284 19.48 -16.68 -22.91
CA LYS A 284 18.55 -16.90 -24.03
C LYS A 284 18.73 -18.26 -24.70
N VAL A 285 19.97 -18.78 -24.77
CA VAL A 285 20.26 -20.09 -25.36
C VAL A 285 19.59 -21.21 -24.56
N PHE A 286 19.65 -21.13 -23.22
CA PHE A 286 18.96 -22.08 -22.34
C PHE A 286 17.45 -22.01 -22.53
N ALA A 287 16.88 -20.80 -22.54
CA ALA A 287 15.43 -20.60 -22.72
C ALA A 287 14.93 -21.21 -24.05
N GLN A 288 15.65 -21.00 -25.16
CA GLN A 288 15.33 -21.61 -26.45
C GLN A 288 15.38 -23.13 -26.41
N MET A 289 16.43 -23.69 -25.79
CA MET A 289 16.58 -25.13 -25.61
C MET A 289 15.42 -25.70 -24.78
N PHE A 290 15.06 -25.04 -23.67
CA PHE A 290 13.98 -25.45 -22.78
C PHE A 290 12.62 -25.45 -23.48
N GLN A 291 12.28 -24.36 -24.17
CA GLN A 291 11.03 -24.23 -24.93
C GLN A 291 10.91 -25.32 -26.01
N LYS A 292 12.00 -25.60 -26.74
CA LYS A 292 12.00 -26.55 -27.85
C LYS A 292 11.83 -28.01 -27.40
N HIS A 293 12.46 -28.41 -26.29
CA HIS A 293 12.55 -29.83 -25.92
C HIS A 293 11.60 -30.27 -24.80
N TYR A 294 11.20 -29.35 -23.91
CA TYR A 294 10.46 -29.72 -22.69
C TYR A 294 9.09 -29.05 -22.55
N ALA A 295 8.91 -27.80 -23.01
CA ALA A 295 7.64 -27.09 -22.78
C ALA A 295 6.41 -27.89 -23.27
N THR A 296 6.47 -28.42 -24.50
CA THR A 296 5.40 -29.26 -25.05
C THR A 296 5.17 -30.54 -24.25
N LYS A 297 6.23 -31.20 -23.76
CA LYS A 297 6.10 -32.44 -22.98
C LYS A 297 5.48 -32.17 -21.61
N ILE A 298 5.85 -31.07 -20.97
CA ILE A 298 5.27 -30.64 -19.69
C ILE A 298 3.78 -30.36 -19.88
N LEU A 299 3.42 -29.64 -20.96
CA LEU A 299 2.03 -29.38 -21.33
C LEU A 299 1.23 -30.69 -21.48
N ASP A 300 1.78 -31.68 -22.18
CA ASP A 300 1.13 -32.99 -22.33
C ASP A 300 0.89 -33.71 -20.99
N CYS A 301 1.90 -33.71 -20.10
CA CYS A 301 1.76 -34.29 -18.76
C CYS A 301 0.69 -33.58 -17.92
N HIS A 302 0.66 -32.24 -17.98
CA HIS A 302 -0.35 -31.42 -17.30
C HIS A 302 -1.77 -31.71 -17.80
N LEU A 303 -1.97 -31.81 -19.12
CA LEU A 303 -3.26 -32.17 -19.69
C LEU A 303 -3.72 -33.57 -19.28
N ASN A 304 -2.79 -34.53 -19.23
CA ASN A 304 -3.10 -35.89 -18.78
C ASN A 304 -3.49 -35.93 -17.29
N MET A 305 -2.85 -35.10 -16.45
CA MET A 305 -3.21 -34.97 -15.03
C MET A 305 -4.61 -34.37 -14.86
N LEU A 306 -4.96 -33.33 -15.62
CA LEU A 306 -6.30 -32.74 -15.54
C LEU A 306 -7.40 -33.71 -16.02
N ASN A 307 -7.09 -34.62 -16.95
CA ASN A 307 -8.05 -35.64 -17.40
C ASN A 307 -8.50 -36.59 -16.27
N VAL A 308 -7.79 -36.64 -15.14
CA VAL A 308 -8.24 -37.36 -13.92
C VAL A 308 -9.53 -36.76 -13.36
N ILE A 309 -9.69 -35.43 -13.45
CA ILE A 309 -10.90 -34.72 -12.98
C ILE A 309 -12.11 -35.15 -13.80
N ARG A 310 -11.94 -35.25 -15.13
CA ARG A 310 -12.98 -35.67 -16.07
C ARG A 310 -13.59 -37.04 -15.73
N VAL A 311 -12.78 -37.97 -15.23
CA VAL A 311 -13.22 -39.32 -14.85
C VAL A 311 -13.71 -39.43 -13.39
N GLY A 312 -13.82 -38.30 -12.68
CA GLY A 312 -14.22 -38.25 -11.27
C GLY A 312 -13.12 -38.65 -10.28
N GLY A 313 -11.85 -38.63 -10.71
CA GLY A 313 -10.70 -38.90 -9.85
C GLY A 313 -10.30 -37.69 -9.00
N TYR A 314 -9.57 -37.95 -7.91
CA TYR A 314 -9.12 -36.89 -6.99
C TYR A 314 -7.79 -36.28 -7.44
N LEU A 315 -7.73 -34.94 -7.47
CA LEU A 315 -6.53 -34.14 -7.66
C LEU A 315 -6.56 -32.97 -6.66
N PRO A 316 -5.48 -32.71 -5.89
CA PRO A 316 -5.50 -31.61 -4.92
C PRO A 316 -5.64 -30.24 -5.59
N ASP A 317 -6.42 -29.36 -4.98
CA ASP A 317 -6.73 -28.00 -5.45
C ASP A 317 -5.48 -27.23 -5.88
N ARG A 318 -4.45 -27.20 -5.03
CA ARG A 318 -3.19 -26.51 -5.34
C ARG A 318 -2.47 -27.07 -6.57
N VAL A 319 -2.59 -28.36 -6.86
CA VAL A 319 -2.01 -28.95 -8.08
C VAL A 319 -2.81 -28.52 -9.30
N ILE A 320 -4.15 -28.49 -9.21
CA ILE A 320 -5.02 -27.99 -10.27
C ILE A 320 -4.67 -26.53 -10.59
N ASN A 321 -4.68 -25.67 -9.58
CA ASN A 321 -4.34 -24.25 -9.69
C ASN A 321 -2.97 -24.03 -10.38
N LEU A 322 -1.91 -24.72 -9.95
CA LEU A 322 -0.59 -24.60 -10.59
C LEU A 322 -0.60 -25.08 -12.05
N VAL A 323 -1.29 -26.18 -12.35
CA VAL A 323 -1.39 -26.68 -13.72
C VAL A 323 -2.14 -25.67 -14.61
N LEU A 324 -3.23 -25.09 -14.11
CA LEU A 324 -3.99 -24.07 -14.83
C LEU A 324 -3.16 -22.79 -15.07
N GLN A 325 -2.39 -22.33 -14.09
CA GLN A 325 -1.44 -21.22 -14.28
C GLN A 325 -0.42 -21.49 -15.40
N TYR A 326 0.06 -22.73 -15.52
CA TYR A 326 0.93 -23.12 -16.65
C TYR A 326 0.19 -23.01 -17.98
N LEU A 327 -1.06 -23.47 -18.04
CA LEU A 327 -1.89 -23.41 -19.24
C LEU A 327 -2.21 -21.97 -19.64
N SER A 328 -2.55 -21.09 -18.71
CA SER A 328 -2.80 -19.67 -18.97
C SER A 328 -1.58 -19.00 -19.60
N ASN A 329 -0.39 -19.24 -19.04
CA ASN A 329 0.87 -18.75 -19.61
C ASN A 329 1.23 -19.41 -20.97
N SER A 330 0.66 -20.57 -21.27
CA SER A 330 0.89 -21.28 -22.54
C SER A 330 0.03 -20.76 -23.69
N VAL A 331 -1.19 -20.30 -23.42
CA VAL A 331 -2.12 -19.74 -24.41
C VAL A 331 -1.51 -18.54 -25.17
N SER A 332 -0.77 -17.70 -24.44
CA SER A 332 -0.09 -16.53 -24.99
C SER A 332 0.96 -16.88 -26.07
N LYS A 333 1.53 -18.10 -26.07
CA LYS A 333 2.59 -18.51 -27.02
C LYS A 333 2.01 -19.33 -28.19
N ASN A 334 2.22 -18.87 -29.44
CA ASN A 334 1.66 -19.51 -30.66
C ASN A 334 2.02 -21.01 -30.78
N SER A 335 3.28 -21.37 -30.49
CA SER A 335 3.77 -22.75 -30.58
C SER A 335 3.06 -23.69 -29.60
N MET A 336 2.85 -23.24 -28.36
CA MET A 336 2.15 -24.01 -27.32
C MET A 336 0.65 -24.08 -27.59
N TYR A 337 0.05 -22.98 -28.02
CA TYR A 337 -1.38 -22.93 -28.37
C TYR A 337 -1.74 -23.94 -29.48
N THR A 338 -0.89 -24.08 -30.50
CA THR A 338 -1.08 -25.06 -31.58
C THR A 338 -1.16 -26.50 -31.05
N VAL A 339 -0.42 -26.81 -29.99
CA VAL A 339 -0.44 -28.13 -29.34
C VAL A 339 -1.66 -28.30 -28.44
N LEU A 340 -2.10 -27.22 -27.78
CA LEU A 340 -3.26 -27.23 -26.90
C LEU A 340 -4.58 -27.35 -27.68
N GLN A 341 -4.66 -26.74 -28.87
CA GLN A 341 -5.87 -26.60 -29.68
C GLN A 341 -6.68 -27.91 -29.86
N PRO A 342 -6.10 -29.09 -30.17
CA PRO A 342 -6.86 -30.32 -30.37
C PRO A 342 -7.58 -30.84 -29.13
N ARG A 343 -7.13 -30.48 -27.92
CA ARG A 343 -7.73 -30.88 -26.63
C ARG A 343 -8.45 -29.73 -25.93
N LEU A 344 -8.44 -28.54 -26.53
CA LEU A 344 -8.95 -27.32 -25.91
C LEU A 344 -10.45 -27.40 -25.63
N ASP A 345 -11.24 -27.93 -26.58
CA ASP A 345 -12.70 -28.04 -26.40
C ASP A 345 -13.03 -28.96 -25.21
N VAL A 346 -12.35 -30.11 -25.07
CA VAL A 346 -12.53 -31.03 -23.93
C VAL A 346 -12.08 -30.37 -22.62
N LEU A 347 -10.93 -29.68 -22.63
CA LEU A 347 -10.44 -28.95 -21.47
C LEU A 347 -11.44 -27.88 -21.03
N LEU A 348 -11.90 -27.05 -21.95
CA LEU A 348 -12.77 -25.90 -21.68
C LEU A 348 -14.14 -26.35 -21.16
N PHE A 349 -14.77 -27.34 -21.79
CA PHE A 349 -16.15 -27.72 -21.50
C PHE A 349 -16.28 -28.83 -20.44
N GLU A 350 -15.34 -29.78 -20.38
CA GLU A 350 -15.45 -30.95 -19.48
C GLU A 350 -14.58 -30.84 -18.22
N ILE A 351 -13.69 -29.84 -18.12
CA ILE A 351 -12.80 -29.66 -16.96
C ILE A 351 -12.93 -28.25 -16.38
N ILE A 352 -12.63 -27.21 -17.16
CA ILE A 352 -12.61 -25.81 -16.72
C ILE A 352 -14.01 -25.37 -16.27
N PHE A 353 -15.03 -25.56 -17.11
CA PHE A 353 -16.38 -25.13 -16.76
C PHE A 353 -16.94 -25.83 -15.50
N PRO A 354 -16.81 -27.16 -15.32
CA PRO A 354 -17.19 -27.81 -14.06
C PRO A 354 -16.44 -27.29 -12.82
N LEU A 355 -15.16 -26.90 -12.95
CA LEU A 355 -14.40 -26.29 -11.84
C LEU A 355 -14.89 -24.88 -11.47
N MET A 356 -15.53 -24.17 -12.42
CA MET A 356 -16.16 -22.88 -12.17
C MET A 356 -17.53 -22.98 -11.51
N CYS A 357 -18.20 -24.14 -11.60
CA CYS A 357 -19.54 -24.35 -11.05
C CYS A 357 -19.51 -24.48 -9.52
N PHE A 358 -20.60 -24.05 -8.88
CA PHE A 358 -20.84 -24.29 -7.46
C PHE A 358 -20.75 -25.79 -7.11
N ASN A 359 -19.87 -26.15 -6.18
CA ASN A 359 -19.52 -27.54 -5.89
C ASN A 359 -20.06 -28.03 -4.52
N ASP A 360 -19.79 -29.29 -4.17
CA ASP A 360 -20.27 -29.87 -2.90
C ASP A 360 -19.60 -29.30 -1.65
N ASN A 361 -18.36 -28.83 -1.74
CA ASN A 361 -17.68 -28.17 -0.63
C ASN A 361 -18.27 -26.76 -0.41
N ASP A 362 -18.56 -26.04 -1.50
CA ASP A 362 -19.25 -24.75 -1.45
C ASP A 362 -20.62 -24.91 -0.78
N GLN A 363 -21.39 -25.95 -1.15
CA GLN A 363 -22.70 -26.23 -0.53
C GLN A 363 -22.59 -26.52 0.97
N LYS A 364 -21.62 -27.35 1.38
CA LYS A 364 -21.40 -27.65 2.80
C LYS A 364 -21.07 -26.40 3.59
N LEU A 365 -20.17 -25.58 3.07
CA LEU A 365 -19.78 -24.34 3.73
C LEU A 365 -20.96 -23.36 3.80
N TRP A 366 -21.73 -23.24 2.72
CA TRP A 366 -22.94 -22.44 2.66
C TRP A 366 -23.98 -22.85 3.72
N ASP A 367 -24.15 -24.15 3.97
CA ASP A 367 -25.16 -24.66 4.91
C ASP A 367 -24.66 -24.69 6.37
N GLU A 368 -23.38 -25.03 6.60
CA GLU A 368 -22.80 -25.22 7.93
C GLU A 368 -22.22 -23.93 8.52
N ASP A 369 -21.57 -23.09 7.71
CA ASP A 369 -20.91 -21.86 8.13
C ASP A 369 -20.91 -20.78 7.02
N PRO A 370 -22.03 -20.05 6.83
CA PRO A 370 -22.13 -19.00 5.82
C PRO A 370 -21.13 -17.85 6.01
N HIS A 371 -20.66 -17.60 7.24
CA HIS A 371 -19.68 -16.56 7.52
C HIS A 371 -18.32 -16.95 6.93
N GLU A 372 -17.89 -18.20 7.13
CA GLU A 372 -16.65 -18.71 6.54
C GLU A 372 -16.76 -18.82 5.00
N TYR A 373 -17.94 -19.08 4.44
CA TYR A 373 -18.16 -19.04 2.98
C TYR A 373 -17.88 -17.64 2.42
N VAL A 374 -18.45 -16.60 3.05
CA VAL A 374 -18.20 -15.21 2.64
C VAL A 374 -16.73 -14.86 2.82
N ARG A 375 -16.15 -15.14 3.99
CA ARG A 375 -14.74 -14.83 4.28
C ARG A 375 -13.81 -15.45 3.23
N LYS A 376 -13.96 -16.74 2.92
CA LYS A 376 -13.15 -17.41 1.88
C LYS A 376 -13.39 -16.90 0.47
N GLY A 377 -14.62 -16.46 0.18
CA GLY A 377 -15.00 -15.97 -1.15
C GLY A 377 -14.34 -14.64 -1.52
N TYR A 378 -13.91 -13.86 -0.53
CA TYR A 378 -13.32 -12.52 -0.69
C TYR A 378 -11.89 -12.43 -0.12
N ASP A 379 -11.28 -13.56 0.25
CA ASP A 379 -9.90 -13.64 0.74
C ASP A 379 -8.93 -13.78 -0.46
N ILE A 380 -8.13 -12.73 -0.69
CA ILE A 380 -7.15 -12.65 -1.79
C ILE A 380 -6.15 -13.83 -1.76
N ILE A 381 -5.78 -14.30 -0.57
CA ILE A 381 -4.81 -15.39 -0.41
C ILE A 381 -5.45 -16.72 -0.80
N GLU A 382 -6.69 -16.97 -0.40
CA GLU A 382 -7.45 -18.15 -0.82
C GLU A 382 -7.67 -18.15 -2.34
N ASP A 383 -7.96 -16.99 -2.93
CA ASP A 383 -8.11 -16.82 -4.38
C ASP A 383 -6.86 -17.21 -5.17
N LEU A 384 -5.67 -16.83 -4.68
CA LEU A 384 -4.39 -17.17 -5.31
C LEU A 384 -4.18 -18.68 -5.46
N TYR A 385 -4.80 -19.48 -4.58
CA TYR A 385 -4.65 -20.93 -4.53
C TYR A 385 -5.88 -21.69 -5.03
N SER A 386 -6.97 -20.98 -5.32
CA SER A 386 -8.25 -21.54 -5.74
C SER A 386 -8.19 -22.12 -7.17
N PRO A 387 -8.70 -23.34 -7.39
CA PRO A 387 -8.93 -23.88 -8.73
C PRO A 387 -10.00 -23.13 -9.52
N LYS A 388 -10.98 -22.54 -8.83
CA LYS A 388 -12.09 -21.78 -9.42
C LYS A 388 -11.56 -20.50 -10.05
N THR A 389 -10.78 -19.73 -9.29
CA THR A 389 -10.13 -18.48 -9.72
C THR A 389 -9.12 -18.76 -10.84
N ALA A 390 -8.27 -19.78 -10.70
CA ALA A 390 -7.36 -20.19 -11.79
C ALA A 390 -8.07 -20.64 -13.08
N SER A 391 -9.30 -21.16 -12.98
CA SER A 391 -10.14 -21.51 -14.13
C SER A 391 -10.70 -20.25 -14.81
N MET A 392 -11.14 -19.27 -14.02
CA MET A 392 -11.56 -17.95 -14.51
C MET A 392 -10.42 -17.25 -15.25
N ASP A 393 -9.22 -17.20 -14.65
CA ASP A 393 -8.03 -16.59 -15.25
C ASP A 393 -7.66 -17.25 -16.59
N PHE A 394 -7.75 -18.58 -16.65
CA PHE A 394 -7.49 -19.32 -17.89
C PHE A 394 -8.47 -18.95 -19.00
N VAL A 395 -9.78 -18.87 -18.69
CA VAL A 395 -10.82 -18.49 -19.66
C VAL A 395 -10.63 -17.04 -20.13
N SER A 396 -10.37 -16.12 -19.21
CA SER A 396 -10.09 -14.71 -19.51
C SER A 396 -8.86 -14.58 -20.41
N GLU A 397 -7.75 -15.25 -20.09
CA GLU A 397 -6.52 -15.19 -20.89
C GLU A 397 -6.70 -15.85 -22.27
N LEU A 398 -7.43 -16.98 -22.34
CA LEU A 398 -7.80 -17.65 -23.60
C LEU A 398 -8.58 -16.71 -24.53
N ILE A 399 -9.57 -16.01 -24.00
CA ILE A 399 -10.40 -15.11 -24.78
C ILE A 399 -9.65 -13.83 -25.15
N ARG A 400 -8.86 -13.27 -24.22
CA ARG A 400 -8.04 -12.07 -24.46
C ARG A 400 -7.03 -12.28 -25.57
N LYS A 401 -6.32 -13.42 -25.59
CA LYS A 401 -5.28 -13.70 -26.59
C LYS A 401 -5.76 -14.44 -27.84
N ARG A 402 -6.80 -15.27 -27.73
CA ARG A 402 -7.28 -16.18 -28.79
C ARG A 402 -8.80 -16.11 -29.00
N GLY A 403 -9.39 -14.93 -28.82
CA GLY A 403 -10.85 -14.76 -28.83
C GLY A 403 -11.57 -15.09 -30.14
N LYS A 404 -10.93 -14.95 -31.31
CA LYS A 404 -11.60 -15.05 -32.63
C LYS A 404 -12.44 -16.32 -32.81
N ASP A 405 -11.92 -17.47 -32.41
CA ASP A 405 -12.64 -18.76 -32.53
C ASP A 405 -13.20 -19.26 -31.20
N ASN A 406 -12.51 -18.96 -30.08
CA ASN A 406 -12.84 -19.58 -28.79
C ASN A 406 -13.99 -18.86 -28.06
N LEU A 407 -14.12 -17.54 -28.23
CA LEU A 407 -15.19 -16.78 -27.58
C LEU A 407 -16.56 -17.26 -28.05
N HIS A 408 -16.75 -17.37 -29.36
CA HIS A 408 -18.02 -17.81 -29.92
C HIS A 408 -18.41 -19.22 -29.47
N LYS A 409 -17.47 -20.18 -29.52
CA LYS A 409 -17.68 -21.54 -29.04
C LYS A 409 -18.07 -21.57 -27.55
N PHE A 410 -17.38 -20.80 -26.73
CA PHE A 410 -17.63 -20.77 -25.30
C PHE A 410 -19.00 -20.15 -24.97
N ILE A 411 -19.33 -19.02 -25.59
CA ILE A 411 -20.65 -18.39 -25.41
C ILE A 411 -21.77 -19.28 -25.93
N GLN A 412 -21.61 -19.96 -27.06
CA GLN A 412 -22.60 -20.94 -27.54
C GLN A 412 -22.86 -22.06 -26.52
N PHE A 413 -21.80 -22.58 -25.90
CA PHE A 413 -21.92 -23.58 -24.85
C PHE A 413 -22.68 -23.04 -23.63
N ILE A 414 -22.39 -21.81 -23.19
CA ILE A 414 -23.12 -21.15 -22.11
C ILE A 414 -24.61 -20.94 -22.45
N VAL A 415 -24.92 -20.50 -23.66
CA VAL A 415 -26.31 -20.36 -24.14
C VAL A 415 -27.04 -21.71 -24.15
N GLU A 416 -26.35 -22.80 -24.50
CA GLU A 416 -26.94 -24.14 -24.42
C GLU A 416 -27.28 -24.53 -22.97
N ILE A 417 -26.45 -24.16 -22.01
CA ILE A 417 -26.73 -24.38 -20.58
C ILE A 417 -27.97 -23.60 -20.13
N PHE A 418 -28.08 -22.33 -20.53
CA PHE A 418 -29.26 -21.54 -20.24
C PHE A 418 -30.53 -22.14 -20.84
N LYS A 419 -30.47 -22.60 -22.09
CA LYS A 419 -31.59 -23.28 -22.73
C LYS A 419 -31.99 -24.56 -21.99
N ARG A 420 -31.02 -25.40 -21.62
CA ARG A 420 -31.27 -26.63 -20.85
C ARG A 420 -31.87 -26.33 -19.47
N TYR A 421 -31.46 -25.23 -18.84
CA TYR A 421 -32.00 -24.78 -17.57
C TYR A 421 -33.46 -24.31 -17.68
N ASP A 422 -33.79 -23.57 -18.75
CA ASP A 422 -35.15 -23.09 -19.01
C ASP A 422 -36.12 -24.23 -19.36
N GLU A 423 -35.64 -25.25 -20.08
CA GLU A 423 -36.43 -26.44 -20.47
C GLU A 423 -36.61 -27.45 -19.33
N ALA A 424 -35.77 -27.40 -18.29
CA ALA A 424 -35.78 -28.37 -17.20
C ALA A 424 -36.94 -28.12 -16.19
N PRO A 425 -37.63 -29.18 -15.72
CA PRO A 425 -38.58 -29.07 -14.61
C PRO A 425 -37.90 -28.58 -13.33
N ALA A 426 -38.63 -27.86 -12.47
CA ALA A 426 -38.10 -27.24 -11.25
C ALA A 426 -37.31 -28.21 -10.32
N GLU A 427 -37.69 -29.49 -10.30
CA GLU A 427 -37.02 -30.53 -9.48
C GLU A 427 -35.64 -30.96 -10.04
N TYR A 428 -35.44 -30.87 -11.35
CA TYR A 428 -34.21 -31.31 -12.03
C TYR A 428 -33.45 -30.16 -12.68
N LYS A 429 -33.77 -28.92 -12.29
CA LYS A 429 -33.07 -27.74 -12.80
C LYS A 429 -31.58 -27.81 -12.44
N PRO A 430 -30.67 -27.63 -13.40
CA PRO A 430 -29.23 -27.70 -13.17
C PRO A 430 -28.71 -26.39 -12.53
N TYR A 431 -29.14 -26.07 -11.31
CA TYR A 431 -28.83 -24.81 -10.61
C TYR A 431 -27.32 -24.53 -10.53
N ARG A 432 -26.50 -25.55 -10.24
CA ARG A 432 -25.03 -25.42 -10.18
C ARG A 432 -24.38 -25.06 -11.51
N GLN A 433 -24.89 -25.62 -12.61
CA GLN A 433 -24.38 -25.28 -13.95
C GLN A 433 -24.83 -23.89 -14.37
N LYS A 434 -26.04 -23.47 -13.96
CA LYS A 434 -26.53 -22.11 -14.16
C LYS A 434 -25.65 -21.10 -13.41
N ASP A 435 -25.26 -21.39 -12.17
CA ASP A 435 -24.32 -20.58 -11.40
C ASP A 435 -22.96 -20.43 -12.10
N GLY A 436 -22.33 -21.54 -12.50
CA GLY A 436 -21.07 -21.51 -13.24
C GLY A 436 -21.15 -20.77 -14.58
N ALA A 437 -22.31 -20.85 -15.26
CA ALA A 437 -22.58 -20.11 -16.48
C ALA A 437 -22.71 -18.60 -16.25
N LEU A 438 -23.36 -18.18 -15.17
CA LEU A 438 -23.43 -16.78 -14.75
C LEU A 438 -22.05 -16.25 -14.36
N LEU A 439 -21.26 -17.04 -13.61
CA LEU A 439 -19.88 -16.71 -13.28
C LEU A 439 -19.04 -16.50 -14.54
N ALA A 440 -19.10 -17.42 -15.49
CA ALA A 440 -18.37 -17.33 -16.75
C ALA A 440 -18.70 -16.06 -17.55
N ILE A 441 -19.98 -15.66 -17.59
CA ILE A 441 -20.39 -14.41 -18.25
C ILE A 441 -19.90 -13.19 -17.47
N GLY A 442 -20.01 -13.18 -16.14
CA GLY A 442 -19.50 -12.08 -15.31
C GLY A 442 -17.98 -11.90 -15.44
N THR A 443 -17.20 -12.99 -15.43
CA THR A 443 -15.75 -12.96 -15.65
C THR A 443 -15.37 -12.37 -17.01
N LEU A 444 -16.22 -12.53 -18.03
CA LEU A 444 -15.97 -12.05 -19.39
C LEU A 444 -16.58 -10.68 -19.69
N CYS A 445 -17.04 -9.97 -18.67
CA CYS A 445 -17.76 -8.70 -18.77
C CYS A 445 -17.04 -7.68 -19.66
N ASP A 446 -15.77 -7.39 -19.40
CA ASP A 446 -14.99 -6.38 -20.14
C ASP A 446 -14.92 -6.69 -21.64
N LYS A 447 -14.76 -7.97 -21.99
CA LYS A 447 -14.69 -8.37 -23.40
C LYS A 447 -16.05 -8.35 -24.07
N LEU A 448 -17.10 -8.80 -23.37
CA LEU A 448 -18.44 -8.88 -23.92
C LEU A 448 -19.06 -7.49 -24.15
N LYS A 449 -18.77 -6.52 -23.27
CA LYS A 449 -19.18 -5.11 -23.44
C LYS A 449 -18.62 -4.45 -24.69
N GLN A 450 -17.49 -4.92 -25.20
CA GLN A 450 -16.78 -4.33 -26.34
C GLN A 450 -16.98 -5.08 -27.67
N THR A 451 -17.59 -6.27 -27.68
CA THR A 451 -17.60 -7.16 -28.85
C THR A 451 -19.01 -7.37 -29.41
N GLU A 452 -19.26 -6.96 -30.66
CA GLU A 452 -20.50 -7.29 -31.38
C GLU A 452 -20.50 -8.74 -31.91
N PRO A 453 -21.66 -9.43 -32.01
CA PRO A 453 -23.02 -8.97 -31.69
C PRO A 453 -23.39 -9.10 -30.20
N TYR A 454 -22.45 -9.52 -29.33
CA TYR A 454 -22.76 -9.83 -27.93
C TYR A 454 -23.18 -8.59 -27.16
N LYS A 455 -22.49 -7.47 -27.36
CA LYS A 455 -22.81 -6.16 -26.75
C LYS A 455 -24.29 -5.81 -26.89
N SER A 456 -24.84 -5.95 -28.09
CA SER A 456 -26.25 -5.66 -28.40
C SER A 456 -27.26 -6.58 -27.70
N GLU A 457 -26.88 -7.82 -27.38
CA GLU A 457 -27.78 -8.81 -26.72
C GLU A 457 -27.60 -8.87 -25.19
N LEU A 458 -26.66 -8.11 -24.61
CA LEU A 458 -26.37 -8.15 -23.16
C LEU A 458 -27.60 -7.79 -22.31
N GLU A 459 -28.30 -6.70 -22.64
CA GLU A 459 -29.50 -6.28 -21.90
C GLU A 459 -30.57 -7.37 -21.91
N ARG A 460 -30.81 -7.98 -23.07
CA ARG A 460 -31.76 -9.09 -23.20
C ARG A 460 -31.32 -10.31 -22.38
N MET A 461 -30.03 -10.63 -22.37
CA MET A 461 -29.47 -11.72 -21.57
C MET A 461 -29.70 -11.47 -20.08
N LEU A 462 -29.46 -10.26 -19.58
CA LEU A 462 -29.73 -9.91 -18.17
C LEU A 462 -31.21 -10.10 -17.83
N VAL A 463 -32.11 -9.55 -18.65
CA VAL A 463 -33.56 -9.62 -18.42
C VAL A 463 -34.08 -11.06 -18.45
N GLN A 464 -33.59 -11.88 -19.39
CA GLN A 464 -34.06 -13.24 -19.59
C GLN A 464 -33.46 -14.23 -18.60
N HIS A 465 -32.19 -14.07 -18.24
CA HIS A 465 -31.41 -15.12 -17.57
C HIS A 465 -30.82 -14.74 -16.21
N VAL A 466 -30.78 -13.46 -15.85
CA VAL A 466 -30.24 -12.97 -14.57
C VAL A 466 -31.37 -12.47 -13.67
N PHE A 467 -32.24 -11.59 -14.16
CA PHE A 467 -33.31 -10.99 -13.35
C PHE A 467 -34.28 -12.00 -12.72
N PRO A 468 -34.68 -13.10 -13.39
CA PRO A 468 -35.53 -14.11 -12.76
C PRO A 468 -34.86 -14.84 -11.58
N GLU A 469 -33.53 -14.91 -11.57
CA GLU A 469 -32.80 -15.67 -10.56
C GLU A 469 -32.75 -14.97 -9.20
N PHE A 470 -33.02 -13.66 -9.12
CA PHE A 470 -33.21 -12.96 -7.82
C PHE A 470 -34.37 -13.54 -7.01
N SER A 471 -35.33 -14.21 -7.65
CA SER A 471 -36.44 -14.92 -6.98
C SER A 471 -36.26 -16.45 -6.98
N SER A 472 -35.05 -16.93 -7.24
CA SER A 472 -34.74 -18.36 -7.24
C SER A 472 -34.91 -18.98 -5.85
N PRO A 473 -35.41 -20.22 -5.74
CA PRO A 473 -35.48 -20.91 -4.44
C PRO A 473 -34.08 -21.22 -3.86
N VAL A 474 -33.02 -21.08 -4.64
CA VAL A 474 -31.66 -21.44 -4.27
C VAL A 474 -30.81 -20.18 -4.05
N GLY A 475 -30.24 -20.04 -2.86
CA GLY A 475 -29.52 -18.82 -2.46
C GLY A 475 -28.27 -18.51 -3.28
N HIS A 476 -27.44 -19.50 -3.62
CA HIS A 476 -26.23 -19.24 -4.42
C HIS A 476 -26.53 -18.60 -5.78
N LEU A 477 -27.70 -18.90 -6.39
CA LEU A 477 -28.13 -18.23 -7.63
C LEU A 477 -28.61 -16.80 -7.38
N ARG A 478 -29.29 -16.52 -6.26
CA ARG A 478 -29.68 -15.15 -5.90
C ARG A 478 -28.44 -14.28 -5.68
N ALA A 479 -27.45 -14.80 -4.95
CA ALA A 479 -26.16 -14.14 -4.74
C ALA A 479 -25.43 -13.89 -6.08
N LYS A 480 -25.32 -14.93 -6.92
CA LYS A 480 -24.67 -14.81 -8.23
C LYS A 480 -25.37 -13.83 -9.16
N ALA A 481 -26.71 -13.77 -9.12
CA ALA A 481 -27.48 -12.81 -9.90
C ALA A 481 -27.19 -11.35 -9.47
N ALA A 482 -27.06 -11.09 -8.17
CA ALA A 482 -26.68 -9.78 -7.65
C ALA A 482 -25.26 -9.38 -8.12
N TRP A 483 -24.30 -10.30 -8.01
CA TRP A 483 -22.94 -10.07 -8.49
C TRP A 483 -22.88 -9.78 -9.99
N VAL A 484 -23.51 -10.61 -10.84
CA VAL A 484 -23.54 -10.38 -12.30
C VAL A 484 -24.24 -9.07 -12.66
N ALA A 485 -25.32 -8.70 -11.97
CA ALA A 485 -26.01 -7.44 -12.21
C ALA A 485 -25.10 -6.24 -11.96
N GLY A 486 -24.31 -6.25 -10.87
CA GLY A 486 -23.31 -5.22 -10.60
C GLY A 486 -22.24 -5.12 -11.69
N GLN A 487 -21.72 -6.26 -12.17
CA GLN A 487 -20.69 -6.29 -13.23
C GLN A 487 -21.15 -5.62 -14.54
N TYR A 488 -22.42 -5.77 -14.91
CA TYR A 488 -22.98 -5.25 -16.16
C TYR A 488 -23.69 -3.91 -16.01
N VAL A 489 -23.55 -3.20 -14.90
CA VAL A 489 -24.26 -1.94 -14.67
C VAL A 489 -23.93 -0.84 -15.70
N HIS A 490 -22.69 -0.79 -16.20
CA HIS A 490 -22.25 0.22 -17.16
C HIS A 490 -22.61 -0.10 -18.62
N ILE A 491 -23.51 -1.06 -18.89
CA ILE A 491 -23.99 -1.26 -20.26
C ILE A 491 -24.97 -0.15 -20.67
N ASN A 492 -25.09 0.10 -21.97
CA ASN A 492 -26.11 0.98 -22.50
C ASN A 492 -27.48 0.29 -22.42
N PHE A 493 -28.23 0.55 -21.36
CA PHE A 493 -29.62 0.09 -21.23
C PHE A 493 -30.51 0.85 -22.21
N SER A 494 -31.15 0.10 -23.13
CA SER A 494 -32.14 0.65 -24.06
C SER A 494 -33.42 1.05 -23.32
N ASP A 495 -33.79 0.30 -22.27
CA ASP A 495 -34.91 0.61 -21.38
C ASP A 495 -34.40 0.95 -19.97
N GLN A 496 -34.53 2.22 -19.57
CA GLN A 496 -34.16 2.68 -18.24
C GLN A 496 -34.95 1.97 -17.12
N ASN A 497 -36.10 1.37 -17.42
CA ASN A 497 -36.83 0.54 -16.45
C ASN A 497 -36.08 -0.77 -16.12
N ASN A 498 -35.27 -1.30 -17.04
CA ASN A 498 -34.45 -2.48 -16.76
C ASN A 498 -33.34 -2.16 -15.74
N PHE A 499 -32.73 -0.98 -15.85
CA PHE A 499 -31.78 -0.48 -14.84
C PHE A 499 -32.45 -0.34 -13.47
N ARG A 500 -33.59 0.36 -13.40
CA ARG A 500 -34.38 0.50 -12.16
C ARG A 500 -34.77 -0.83 -11.55
N LYS A 501 -35.19 -1.78 -12.38
CA LYS A 501 -35.56 -3.13 -11.93
C LYS A 501 -34.35 -3.87 -11.37
N ALA A 502 -33.19 -3.79 -12.02
CA ALA A 502 -31.95 -4.40 -11.52
C ALA A 502 -31.55 -3.82 -10.17
N LEU A 503 -31.56 -2.48 -10.05
CA LEU A 503 -31.29 -1.77 -8.80
C LEU A 503 -32.26 -2.21 -7.69
N GLN A 504 -33.57 -2.26 -7.97
CA GLN A 504 -34.58 -2.73 -6.99
C GLN A 504 -34.35 -4.18 -6.58
N CYS A 505 -33.95 -5.06 -7.52
CA CYS A 505 -33.62 -6.44 -7.22
C CYS A 505 -32.41 -6.55 -6.28
N VAL A 506 -31.33 -5.80 -6.55
CA VAL A 506 -30.13 -5.77 -5.70
C VAL A 506 -30.47 -5.22 -4.31
N VAL A 507 -31.22 -4.11 -4.24
CA VAL A 507 -31.70 -3.54 -2.96
C VAL A 507 -32.56 -4.53 -2.18
N SER A 508 -33.42 -5.29 -2.86
CA SER A 508 -34.22 -6.33 -2.19
C SER A 508 -33.37 -7.49 -1.66
N GLY A 509 -32.26 -7.81 -2.33
CA GLY A 509 -31.31 -8.84 -1.94
C GLY A 509 -30.55 -8.53 -0.64
N MET A 510 -30.42 -7.24 -0.28
CA MET A 510 -29.88 -6.84 1.04
C MET A 510 -30.73 -7.33 2.22
N ARG A 511 -32.00 -7.69 1.98
CA ARG A 511 -32.94 -8.22 2.98
C ARG A 511 -33.14 -9.73 2.88
N ASP A 512 -32.29 -10.43 2.12
CA ASP A 512 -32.38 -11.87 1.96
C ASP A 512 -32.10 -12.60 3.30
N PRO A 513 -32.80 -13.70 3.61
CA PRO A 513 -32.51 -14.48 4.81
C PRO A 513 -31.10 -15.09 4.83
N GLU A 514 -30.49 -15.32 3.66
CA GLU A 514 -29.18 -15.96 3.55
C GLU A 514 -28.06 -14.91 3.50
N LEU A 515 -27.09 -15.02 4.42
CA LEU A 515 -26.00 -14.07 4.58
C LEU A 515 -25.21 -13.81 3.28
N PRO A 516 -24.78 -14.82 2.50
CA PRO A 516 -23.96 -14.55 1.32
C PRO A 516 -24.73 -13.79 0.23
N VAL A 517 -26.06 -13.91 0.18
CA VAL A 517 -26.90 -13.14 -0.75
C VAL A 517 -26.92 -11.67 -0.35
N ARG A 518 -27.01 -11.36 0.95
CA ARG A 518 -26.95 -9.99 1.45
C ARG A 518 -25.62 -9.32 1.12
N VAL A 519 -24.51 -10.05 1.30
CA VAL A 519 -23.15 -9.54 1.00
C VAL A 519 -22.96 -9.27 -0.49
N ASP A 520 -23.23 -10.25 -1.37
CA ASP A 520 -23.10 -10.07 -2.83
C ASP A 520 -24.03 -8.95 -3.35
N SER A 521 -25.17 -8.73 -2.69
CA SER A 521 -26.08 -7.62 -3.01
C SER A 521 -25.51 -6.26 -2.64
N VAL A 522 -24.82 -6.15 -1.51
CA VAL A 522 -24.14 -4.90 -1.13
C VAL A 522 -23.00 -4.57 -2.10
N PHE A 523 -22.18 -5.56 -2.46
CA PHE A 523 -21.10 -5.32 -3.43
C PHE A 523 -21.63 -4.98 -4.81
N GLY A 524 -22.71 -5.63 -5.25
CA GLY A 524 -23.42 -5.22 -6.45
C GLY A 524 -23.93 -3.78 -6.38
N LEU A 525 -24.48 -3.36 -5.23
CA LEU A 525 -25.03 -2.02 -5.02
C LEU A 525 -23.98 -0.93 -5.24
N ARG A 526 -22.73 -1.15 -4.82
CA ARG A 526 -21.62 -0.20 -5.06
C ARG A 526 -21.55 0.24 -6.51
N SER A 527 -21.46 -0.72 -7.43
CA SER A 527 -21.39 -0.44 -8.88
C SER A 527 -22.66 0.26 -9.39
N PHE A 528 -23.83 -0.04 -8.83
CA PHE A 528 -25.07 0.69 -9.15
C PHE A 528 -25.06 2.14 -8.70
N VAL A 529 -24.50 2.43 -7.53
CA VAL A 529 -24.38 3.80 -7.01
C VAL A 529 -23.39 4.60 -7.85
N GLU A 530 -22.24 4.02 -8.21
CA GLU A 530 -21.24 4.65 -9.09
C GLU A 530 -21.80 4.96 -10.49
N ALA A 531 -22.61 4.06 -11.05
CA ALA A 531 -23.19 4.22 -12.38
C ALA A 531 -24.45 5.10 -12.44
N CYS A 532 -25.05 5.43 -11.29
CA CYS A 532 -26.32 6.13 -11.24
C CYS A 532 -26.15 7.60 -11.64
N LYS A 533 -26.71 7.99 -12.79
CA LYS A 533 -26.71 9.40 -13.25
C LYS A 533 -27.75 10.27 -12.54
N ASP A 534 -28.89 9.67 -12.13
CA ASP A 534 -29.98 10.38 -11.44
C ASP A 534 -30.14 9.85 -10.02
N LEU A 535 -29.53 10.55 -9.06
CA LEU A 535 -29.57 10.21 -7.64
C LEU A 535 -30.98 10.21 -7.05
N ASN A 536 -31.97 10.83 -7.71
CA ASN A 536 -33.37 10.86 -7.26
C ASN A 536 -34.02 9.48 -7.18
N GLU A 537 -33.51 8.48 -7.90
CA GLU A 537 -34.05 7.12 -7.86
C GLU A 537 -33.69 6.38 -6.56
N ILE A 538 -32.54 6.69 -5.97
CA ILE A 538 -32.00 6.04 -4.76
C ILE A 538 -32.35 6.84 -3.49
N ARG A 539 -32.43 8.19 -3.60
CA ARG A 539 -32.75 9.11 -2.49
C ARG A 539 -33.89 8.63 -1.57
N PRO A 540 -35.06 8.16 -2.07
CA PRO A 540 -36.16 7.73 -1.21
C PRO A 540 -35.88 6.46 -0.41
N MET A 541 -34.95 5.62 -0.89
CA MET A 541 -34.60 4.33 -0.29
C MET A 541 -33.36 4.41 0.60
N LEU A 542 -32.55 5.47 0.47
CA LEU A 542 -31.30 5.69 1.20
C LEU A 542 -31.38 5.39 2.71
N PRO A 543 -32.40 5.85 3.46
CA PRO A 543 -32.45 5.59 4.90
C PRO A 543 -32.60 4.10 5.23
N GLN A 544 -33.36 3.38 4.40
CA GLN A 544 -33.55 1.94 4.57
C GLN A 544 -32.32 1.14 4.13
N LEU A 545 -31.59 1.64 3.12
CA LEU A 545 -30.34 1.03 2.67
C LEU A 545 -29.28 1.11 3.76
N LEU A 546 -29.09 2.30 4.35
CA LEU A 546 -28.12 2.52 5.43
C LEU A 546 -28.43 1.64 6.66
N ASP A 547 -29.70 1.49 7.06
CA ASP A 547 -30.08 0.62 8.19
C ASP A 547 -29.72 -0.85 7.96
N GLU A 548 -30.05 -1.41 6.79
CA GLU A 548 -29.68 -2.81 6.46
C GLU A 548 -28.17 -2.99 6.32
N PHE A 549 -27.50 -1.98 5.76
CA PHE A 549 -26.05 -1.97 5.62
C PHE A 549 -25.34 -2.00 6.97
N PHE A 550 -25.79 -1.20 7.95
CA PHE A 550 -25.23 -1.22 9.31
C PHE A 550 -25.47 -2.53 10.04
N LYS A 551 -26.61 -3.19 9.81
CA LYS A 551 -26.84 -4.54 10.37
C LYS A 551 -25.81 -5.52 9.83
N LEU A 552 -25.54 -5.46 8.52
CA LEU A 552 -24.56 -6.34 7.88
C LEU A 552 -23.12 -6.06 8.35
N MET A 553 -22.73 -4.78 8.47
CA MET A 553 -21.41 -4.38 9.00
C MET A 553 -21.19 -4.82 10.46
N ASN A 554 -22.27 -4.98 11.23
CA ASN A 554 -22.19 -5.53 12.59
C ASN A 554 -22.13 -7.07 12.64
N GLU A 555 -22.44 -7.75 11.54
CA GLU A 555 -22.52 -9.20 11.43
C GLU A 555 -21.32 -9.81 10.67
N VAL A 556 -20.74 -9.06 9.73
CA VAL A 556 -19.62 -9.47 8.87
C VAL A 556 -18.47 -8.47 8.98
N GLU A 557 -17.27 -8.97 9.21
CA GLU A 557 -16.04 -8.21 9.16
C GLU A 557 -15.44 -8.37 7.75
N ASN A 558 -15.69 -7.39 6.88
CA ASN A 558 -15.21 -7.39 5.50
C ASN A 558 -14.96 -5.94 5.03
N GLU A 559 -13.81 -5.72 4.39
CA GLU A 559 -13.33 -4.40 3.95
C GLU A 559 -14.14 -3.82 2.79
N ASP A 560 -14.57 -4.65 1.83
CA ASP A 560 -15.38 -4.23 0.68
C ASP A 560 -16.73 -3.64 1.12
N LEU A 561 -17.25 -4.05 2.28
CA LEU A 561 -18.40 -3.39 2.89
C LEU A 561 -18.03 -1.94 3.21
N VAL A 562 -16.93 -1.69 3.90
CA VAL A 562 -16.55 -0.32 4.27
C VAL A 562 -16.32 0.56 3.04
N PHE A 563 -15.64 0.05 2.01
CA PHE A 563 -15.46 0.79 0.74
C PHE A 563 -16.79 1.09 0.02
N THR A 564 -17.76 0.18 0.11
CA THR A 564 -19.10 0.44 -0.43
C THR A 564 -19.79 1.58 0.31
N LEU A 565 -19.60 1.70 1.63
CA LEU A 565 -20.16 2.81 2.40
C LEU A 565 -19.53 4.14 2.00
N GLU A 566 -18.20 4.16 1.89
CA GLU A 566 -17.43 5.33 1.44
C GLU A 566 -17.97 5.85 0.11
N THR A 567 -18.15 4.96 -0.87
CA THR A 567 -18.71 5.28 -2.19
C THR A 567 -20.14 5.85 -2.10
N ILE A 568 -20.97 5.31 -1.20
CA ILE A 568 -22.33 5.82 -0.98
C ILE A 568 -22.28 7.20 -0.33
N VAL A 569 -21.41 7.43 0.65
CA VAL A 569 -21.29 8.73 1.32
C VAL A 569 -20.81 9.80 0.34
N ASP A 570 -19.80 9.49 -0.47
CA ASP A 570 -19.25 10.38 -1.50
C ASP A 570 -20.34 10.86 -2.48
N LYS A 571 -21.21 9.96 -2.95
CA LYS A 571 -22.28 10.31 -3.90
C LYS A 571 -23.49 11.05 -3.31
N PHE A 572 -23.77 10.91 -2.02
CA PHE A 572 -24.99 11.43 -1.37
C PHE A 572 -24.70 12.46 -0.27
N GLY A 573 -23.57 13.19 -0.37
CA GLY A 573 -23.02 13.98 0.73
C GLY A 573 -24.00 14.93 1.44
N GLU A 574 -24.80 15.71 0.70
CA GLU A 574 -25.78 16.63 1.32
C GLU A 574 -26.88 15.88 2.09
N GLU A 575 -27.35 14.74 1.57
CA GLU A 575 -28.38 13.94 2.23
C GLU A 575 -27.83 13.08 3.37
N MET A 576 -26.50 12.96 3.51
CA MET A 576 -25.85 12.28 4.62
C MET A 576 -25.86 13.10 5.91
N ALA A 577 -26.05 14.41 5.84
CA ALA A 577 -26.03 15.30 7.02
C ALA A 577 -26.89 14.82 8.21
N PRO A 578 -28.14 14.34 8.03
CA PRO A 578 -28.96 13.82 9.14
C PRO A 578 -28.45 12.49 9.73
N TYR A 579 -27.65 11.74 8.97
CA TYR A 579 -27.15 10.42 9.34
C TYR A 579 -25.68 10.45 9.78
N ALA A 580 -24.93 11.53 9.47
CA ALA A 580 -23.50 11.66 9.69
C ALA A 580 -23.08 11.31 11.13
N PHE A 581 -23.80 11.82 12.13
CA PHE A 581 -23.53 11.49 13.53
C PHE A 581 -23.66 9.97 13.82
N GLY A 582 -24.73 9.34 13.34
CA GLY A 582 -24.95 7.89 13.51
C GLY A 582 -23.95 7.04 12.72
N LEU A 583 -23.57 7.50 11.51
CA LEU A 583 -22.54 6.89 10.68
C LEU A 583 -21.18 6.90 11.39
N CYS A 584 -20.71 8.06 11.86
CA CYS A 584 -19.47 8.17 12.61
C CYS A 584 -19.49 7.32 13.89
N GLN A 585 -20.63 7.22 14.58
CA GLN A 585 -20.75 6.38 15.77
C GLN A 585 -20.63 4.87 15.47
N ASN A 586 -21.28 4.41 14.39
CA ASN A 586 -21.20 3.01 13.98
C ASN A 586 -19.79 2.67 13.46
N LEU A 587 -19.20 3.54 12.64
CA LEU A 587 -17.84 3.36 12.13
C LEU A 587 -16.78 3.40 13.25
N ALA A 588 -16.91 4.32 14.21
CA ALA A 588 -16.07 4.34 15.40
C ALA A 588 -16.19 3.04 16.21
N SER A 589 -17.40 2.50 16.34
CA SER A 589 -17.63 1.22 17.03
C SER A 589 -17.02 0.03 16.27
N ALA A 590 -17.14 0.02 14.93
CA ALA A 590 -16.53 -0.97 14.06
C ALA A 590 -14.99 -0.92 14.14
N PHE A 591 -14.42 0.29 14.12
CA PHE A 591 -12.98 0.54 14.32
C PHE A 591 -12.49 -0.09 15.63
N TRP A 592 -13.17 0.19 16.76
CA TRP A 592 -12.78 -0.40 18.04
C TRP A 592 -12.92 -1.93 18.07
N ARG A 593 -13.90 -2.50 17.35
CA ARG A 593 -14.02 -3.95 17.24
C ARG A 593 -12.84 -4.55 16.49
N CYS A 594 -12.47 -3.98 15.34
CA CYS A 594 -11.33 -4.43 14.54
C CYS A 594 -10.02 -4.37 15.35
N MET A 595 -9.77 -3.26 16.05
CA MET A 595 -8.57 -3.09 16.89
C MET A 595 -8.47 -4.10 18.03
N ASN A 596 -9.59 -4.40 18.71
CA ASN A 596 -9.60 -5.37 19.81
C ASN A 596 -9.37 -6.81 19.33
N THR A 597 -9.77 -7.12 18.09
CA THR A 597 -9.52 -8.44 17.48
C THR A 597 -8.06 -8.57 17.06
N ALA A 598 -7.46 -7.54 16.48
CA ALA A 598 -6.04 -7.49 16.10
C ALA A 598 -5.11 -7.72 17.31
N GLU A 599 -5.39 -7.09 18.46
CA GLU A 599 -4.62 -7.28 19.70
C GLU A 599 -4.65 -8.74 20.24
N ALA A 600 -5.67 -9.54 19.88
CA ALA A 600 -5.86 -10.90 20.37
C ALA A 600 -5.16 -11.97 19.51
N GLU A 601 -4.85 -11.67 18.24
CA GLU A 601 -4.36 -12.63 17.24
C GLU A 601 -2.99 -12.26 16.65
N ALA A 602 -2.07 -11.74 17.48
CA ALA A 602 -0.74 -11.22 17.11
C ALA A 602 0.27 -12.20 16.42
N ASP A 603 -0.16 -13.36 15.91
CA ASP A 603 0.69 -14.39 15.29
C ASP A 603 0.29 -14.73 13.82
N VAL A 604 -0.69 -14.05 13.21
CA VAL A 604 -1.12 -14.26 11.80
C VAL A 604 -1.36 -12.90 11.11
N ASP A 605 -0.93 -12.76 9.85
CA ASP A 605 -1.06 -11.54 9.00
C ASP A 605 -2.41 -10.82 9.23
N ASP A 606 -2.34 -9.53 9.60
CA ASP A 606 -3.39 -8.75 10.28
C ASP A 606 -4.51 -8.23 9.35
N PRO A 607 -5.67 -8.90 9.25
CA PRO A 607 -6.78 -8.44 8.42
C PRO A 607 -7.60 -7.34 9.14
N GLY A 608 -7.38 -7.15 10.44
CA GLY A 608 -8.09 -6.15 11.25
C GLY A 608 -7.60 -4.73 10.99
N ALA A 609 -6.31 -4.57 10.69
CA ALA A 609 -5.68 -3.27 10.43
C ALA A 609 -6.25 -2.57 9.19
N LEU A 610 -6.39 -3.26 8.06
CA LEU A 610 -6.88 -2.67 6.82
C LEU A 610 -8.39 -2.32 6.89
N ALA A 611 -9.18 -3.15 7.58
CA ALA A 611 -10.57 -2.81 7.91
C ALA A 611 -10.68 -1.58 8.84
N ALA A 612 -9.75 -1.41 9.78
CA ALA A 612 -9.68 -0.24 10.64
C ALA A 612 -9.33 1.03 9.84
N VAL A 613 -8.37 0.95 8.91
CA VAL A 613 -8.04 2.03 7.96
C VAL A 613 -9.27 2.43 7.14
N GLY A 614 -9.98 1.44 6.56
CA GLY A 614 -11.21 1.70 5.81
C GLY A 614 -12.27 2.44 6.65
N CYS A 615 -12.41 2.09 7.94
CA CYS A 615 -13.36 2.77 8.82
C CYS A 615 -13.01 4.25 9.01
N LEU A 616 -11.73 4.57 9.16
CA LEU A 616 -11.26 5.95 9.31
C LEU A 616 -11.39 6.74 8.01
N ARG A 617 -11.08 6.15 6.85
CA ARG A 617 -11.31 6.79 5.54
C ARG A 617 -12.78 7.11 5.30
N ALA A 618 -13.67 6.17 5.60
CA ALA A 618 -15.10 6.42 5.53
C ALA A 618 -15.53 7.56 6.48
N ILE A 619 -14.91 7.68 7.68
CA ILE A 619 -15.14 8.82 8.57
C ILE A 619 -14.63 10.13 7.93
N SER A 620 -13.43 10.15 7.34
CA SER A 620 -12.90 11.30 6.60
C SER A 620 -13.85 11.75 5.49
N THR A 621 -14.34 10.84 4.65
CA THR A 621 -15.33 11.14 3.59
C THR A 621 -16.64 11.70 4.14
N ILE A 622 -17.11 11.18 5.30
CA ILE A 622 -18.28 11.75 5.96
C ILE A 622 -18.00 13.19 6.40
N LEU A 623 -16.83 13.45 7.01
CA LEU A 623 -16.45 14.80 7.45
C LEU A 623 -16.33 15.77 6.26
N GLU A 624 -15.75 15.32 5.15
CA GLU A 624 -15.68 16.06 3.87
C GLU A 624 -17.10 16.41 3.37
N SER A 625 -18.01 15.43 3.36
CA SER A 625 -19.39 15.61 2.87
C SER A 625 -20.22 16.59 3.70
N VAL A 626 -19.90 16.75 4.99
CA VAL A 626 -20.60 17.67 5.90
C VAL A 626 -19.84 18.97 6.14
N SER A 627 -18.80 19.26 5.35
CA SER A 627 -17.98 20.47 5.44
C SER A 627 -18.80 21.77 5.41
N SER A 628 -19.92 21.80 4.68
CA SER A 628 -20.86 22.93 4.60
C SER A 628 -21.71 23.13 5.86
N LEU A 629 -21.67 22.19 6.83
CA LEU A 629 -22.47 22.20 8.05
C LEU A 629 -21.60 22.15 9.33
N PRO A 630 -20.92 23.26 9.70
CA PRO A 630 -20.01 23.33 10.85
C PRO A 630 -20.59 22.86 12.20
N GLN A 631 -21.91 22.96 12.39
CA GLN A 631 -22.58 22.56 13.65
C GLN A 631 -22.54 21.04 13.90
N LEU A 632 -22.38 20.22 12.85
CA LEU A 632 -22.31 18.76 12.99
C LEU A 632 -20.99 18.29 13.59
N PHE A 633 -19.88 18.99 13.31
CA PHE A 633 -18.56 18.68 13.86
C PHE A 633 -18.56 18.68 15.40
N ILE A 634 -19.28 19.61 16.03
CA ILE A 634 -19.43 19.68 17.50
C ILE A 634 -20.12 18.42 18.06
N GLN A 635 -21.07 17.85 17.32
CA GLN A 635 -21.78 16.64 17.73
C GLN A 635 -20.95 15.38 17.51
N ILE A 636 -20.13 15.35 16.44
CA ILE A 636 -19.28 14.20 16.08
C ILE A 636 -18.03 14.13 16.97
N GLU A 637 -17.49 15.27 17.41
CA GLU A 637 -16.25 15.38 18.20
C GLU A 637 -16.15 14.38 19.38
N PRO A 638 -17.15 14.25 20.27
CA PRO A 638 -17.05 13.35 21.42
C PRO A 638 -16.92 11.87 21.05
N THR A 639 -17.36 11.50 19.85
CA THR A 639 -17.30 10.13 19.33
C THR A 639 -15.91 9.80 18.79
N LEU A 640 -15.28 10.75 18.08
CA LEU A 640 -13.98 10.55 17.44
C LEU A 640 -12.79 10.87 18.36
N LEU A 641 -12.97 11.74 19.35
CA LEU A 641 -11.90 12.17 20.27
C LEU A 641 -11.18 11.01 20.98
N PRO A 642 -11.86 9.95 21.49
CA PRO A 642 -11.17 8.81 22.08
C PRO A 642 -10.28 8.05 21.09
N ILE A 643 -10.69 7.97 19.82
CA ILE A 643 -9.92 7.33 18.75
C ILE A 643 -8.67 8.18 18.48
N MET A 644 -8.86 9.49 18.23
CA MET A 644 -7.75 10.42 17.98
C MET A 644 -6.73 10.40 19.14
N ARG A 645 -7.17 10.42 20.40
CA ARG A 645 -6.26 10.37 21.56
C ARG A 645 -5.43 9.08 21.64
N ARG A 646 -6.02 7.93 21.33
CA ARG A 646 -5.30 6.65 21.43
C ARG A 646 -4.35 6.45 20.24
N MET A 647 -4.83 6.76 19.04
CA MET A 647 -4.12 6.48 17.79
C MET A 647 -3.01 7.50 17.47
N LEU A 648 -2.96 8.65 18.17
CA LEU A 648 -1.79 9.53 18.12
C LEU A 648 -0.58 9.00 18.91
N THR A 649 -0.70 7.83 19.56
CA THR A 649 0.42 7.18 20.26
C THR A 649 1.03 6.06 19.41
N THR A 650 2.04 5.37 19.93
CA THR A 650 2.64 4.18 19.29
C THR A 650 1.62 3.07 18.98
N ASP A 651 0.44 3.09 19.62
CA ASP A 651 -0.65 2.14 19.34
C ASP A 651 -1.27 2.35 17.93
N GLY A 652 -1.11 3.53 17.32
CA GLY A 652 -1.78 3.90 16.07
C GLY A 652 -0.84 4.15 14.88
N GLN A 653 0.38 3.61 14.89
CA GLN A 653 1.37 3.86 13.81
C GLN A 653 0.82 3.51 12.42
N GLU A 654 0.02 2.46 12.30
CA GLU A 654 -0.54 1.98 11.03
C GLU A 654 -1.70 2.83 10.49
N VAL A 655 -2.33 3.66 11.33
CA VAL A 655 -3.51 4.48 10.99
C VAL A 655 -3.26 5.97 11.22
N PHE A 656 -2.01 6.36 11.43
CA PHE A 656 -1.66 7.69 11.92
C PHE A 656 -2.02 8.80 10.92
N GLU A 657 -1.86 8.52 9.62
CA GLU A 657 -2.20 9.45 8.54
C GLU A 657 -3.70 9.76 8.51
N GLU A 658 -4.56 8.74 8.52
CA GLU A 658 -6.01 8.91 8.54
C GLU A 658 -6.47 9.68 9.80
N ILE A 659 -5.80 9.50 10.93
CA ILE A 659 -6.12 10.22 12.16
C ILE A 659 -5.75 11.71 12.04
N LEU A 660 -4.62 12.04 11.44
CA LEU A 660 -4.22 13.43 11.20
C LEU A 660 -5.16 14.12 10.19
N GLU A 661 -5.64 13.40 9.17
CA GLU A 661 -6.66 13.89 8.25
C GLU A 661 -7.97 14.22 8.99
N ILE A 662 -8.46 13.30 9.83
CA ILE A 662 -9.64 13.54 10.69
C ILE A 662 -9.43 14.77 11.60
N ILE A 663 -8.28 14.89 12.26
CA ILE A 663 -7.97 16.05 13.10
C ILE A 663 -7.96 17.34 12.27
N SER A 664 -7.44 17.29 11.05
CA SER A 664 -7.40 18.43 10.13
C SER A 664 -8.81 18.91 9.78
N TYR A 665 -9.71 18.00 9.40
CA TYR A 665 -11.12 18.35 9.16
C TYR A 665 -11.82 18.90 10.40
N MET A 666 -11.63 18.26 11.56
CA MET A 666 -12.22 18.68 12.83
C MET A 666 -11.72 20.07 13.27
N THR A 667 -10.45 20.38 13.03
CA THR A 667 -9.84 21.66 13.40
C THR A 667 -10.09 22.76 12.37
N PHE A 668 -10.37 22.43 11.10
CA PHE A 668 -10.63 23.40 10.03
C PHE A 668 -12.11 23.79 9.87
N PHE A 669 -13.03 22.81 9.86
CA PHE A 669 -14.45 23.08 9.60
C PHE A 669 -15.28 23.39 10.86
N SER A 670 -14.83 22.96 12.04
CA SER A 670 -15.54 23.28 13.29
C SER A 670 -15.60 24.81 13.52
N PRO A 671 -16.70 25.39 14.01
CA PRO A 671 -16.80 26.83 14.27
C PRO A 671 -15.74 27.35 15.25
N THR A 672 -15.37 26.53 16.24
CA THR A 672 -14.37 26.84 17.26
C THR A 672 -13.66 25.57 17.68
N ILE A 673 -12.34 25.65 17.87
CA ILE A 673 -11.55 24.52 18.39
C ILE A 673 -11.82 24.37 19.89
N SER A 674 -12.33 23.21 20.30
CA SER A 674 -12.64 22.90 21.70
C SER A 674 -11.38 22.70 22.54
N LEU A 675 -11.49 22.86 23.86
CA LEU A 675 -10.37 22.55 24.79
C LEU A 675 -9.99 21.06 24.77
N ASP A 676 -10.94 20.19 24.44
CA ASP A 676 -10.70 18.76 24.32
C ASP A 676 -9.85 18.43 23.09
N MET A 677 -10.06 19.12 21.96
CA MET A 677 -9.19 19.01 20.78
C MET A 677 -7.77 19.53 21.06
N TRP A 678 -7.63 20.61 21.82
CA TRP A 678 -6.31 21.11 22.26
C TRP A 678 -5.52 20.09 23.08
N SER A 679 -6.17 19.08 23.68
CA SER A 679 -5.48 18.00 24.36
C SER A 679 -4.70 17.07 23.42
N LEU A 680 -4.93 17.14 22.11
CA LEU A 680 -4.24 16.35 21.09
C LEU A 680 -2.86 16.93 20.73
N TRP A 681 -2.67 18.24 20.92
CA TRP A 681 -1.43 18.93 20.61
C TRP A 681 -0.20 18.28 21.28
N PRO A 682 -0.19 18.00 22.60
CA PRO A 682 0.96 17.36 23.23
C PRO A 682 1.27 15.97 22.66
N LEU A 683 0.24 15.22 22.25
CA LEU A 683 0.41 13.89 21.67
C LEU A 683 1.08 13.97 20.29
N MET A 684 0.65 14.90 19.43
CA MET A 684 1.30 15.13 18.13
C MET A 684 2.77 15.56 18.30
N MET A 685 3.05 16.40 19.30
CA MET A 685 4.42 16.84 19.60
C MET A 685 5.31 15.71 20.14
N GLU A 686 4.75 14.81 20.96
CA GLU A 686 5.45 13.63 21.47
C GLU A 686 5.71 12.61 20.36
N ALA A 687 4.71 12.32 19.53
CA ALA A 687 4.84 11.41 18.39
C ALA A 687 5.95 11.89 17.43
N LEU A 688 5.92 13.18 17.07
CA LEU A 688 6.91 13.79 16.18
C LEU A 688 8.34 13.76 16.76
N ALA A 689 8.49 13.79 18.08
CA ALA A 689 9.79 13.75 18.75
C ALA A 689 10.36 12.32 18.92
N ASP A 690 9.53 11.29 18.86
CA ASP A 690 9.92 9.90 19.18
C ASP A 690 10.01 9.02 17.93
N TRP A 691 8.96 8.98 17.09
CA TRP A 691 8.86 8.01 15.99
C TRP A 691 8.20 8.53 14.70
N ALA A 692 7.46 9.65 14.75
CA ALA A 692 6.59 10.09 13.64
C ALA A 692 7.17 11.24 12.80
N ILE A 693 8.49 11.32 12.65
CA ILE A 693 9.15 12.39 11.87
C ILE A 693 8.76 12.37 10.39
N ASP A 694 8.57 11.17 9.83
CA ASP A 694 8.17 10.97 8.44
C ASP A 694 6.75 11.51 8.17
N PHE A 695 5.91 11.59 9.21
CA PHE A 695 4.54 12.13 9.14
C PHE A 695 4.45 13.63 9.42
N PHE A 696 5.58 14.33 9.52
CA PHE A 696 5.57 15.76 9.81
C PHE A 696 4.78 16.61 8.78
N PRO A 697 4.79 16.30 7.47
CA PRO A 697 3.91 16.99 6.51
C PRO A 697 2.42 16.86 6.86
N ASN A 698 1.95 15.69 7.30
CA ASN A 698 0.56 15.49 7.71
C ASN A 698 0.25 16.16 9.06
N ILE A 699 1.23 16.24 9.98
CA ILE A 699 1.10 16.93 11.28
C ILE A 699 1.07 18.46 11.10
N LEU A 700 1.72 19.00 10.06
CA LEU A 700 1.73 20.43 9.76
C LEU A 700 0.33 21.03 9.68
N VAL A 701 -0.58 20.36 8.98
CA VAL A 701 -1.95 20.82 8.70
C VAL A 701 -2.75 21.07 9.98
N PRO A 702 -2.91 20.10 10.91
CA PRO A 702 -3.66 20.34 12.14
C PRO A 702 -2.93 21.35 13.05
N LEU A 703 -1.59 21.36 13.10
CA LEU A 703 -0.85 22.34 13.89
C LEU A 703 -1.05 23.78 13.39
N ASP A 704 -1.08 23.98 12.07
CA ASP A 704 -1.43 25.27 11.49
C ASP A 704 -2.86 25.67 11.90
N ASN A 705 -3.85 24.80 11.73
CA ASN A 705 -5.23 25.08 12.13
C ASN A 705 -5.36 25.51 13.61
N PHE A 706 -4.61 24.88 14.51
CA PHE A 706 -4.55 25.27 15.92
C PHE A 706 -3.96 26.69 16.12
N ILE A 707 -2.97 27.09 15.33
CA ILE A 707 -2.33 28.40 15.42
C ILE A 707 -3.16 29.49 14.72
N SER A 708 -3.63 29.24 13.49
CA SER A 708 -4.33 30.21 12.65
C SER A 708 -5.75 30.48 13.14
N ARG A 709 -6.51 29.43 13.51
CA ARG A 709 -7.90 29.58 14.00
C ARG A 709 -7.98 29.73 15.52
N GLY A 710 -6.98 29.20 16.22
CA GLY A 710 -6.91 29.18 17.69
C GLY A 710 -5.93 30.19 18.29
N THR A 711 -5.50 31.22 17.54
CA THR A 711 -4.40 32.14 17.92
C THR A 711 -4.52 32.70 19.34
N ALA A 712 -5.72 33.12 19.75
CA ALA A 712 -5.93 33.66 21.08
C ALA A 712 -5.64 32.64 22.21
N HIS A 713 -5.99 31.36 22.01
CA HIS A 713 -5.71 30.30 22.97
C HIS A 713 -4.23 29.90 22.95
N PHE A 714 -3.64 29.78 21.76
CA PHE A 714 -2.21 29.53 21.57
C PHE A 714 -1.34 30.57 22.30
N LEU A 715 -1.73 31.85 22.24
CA LEU A 715 -1.01 32.94 22.89
C LEU A 715 -1.24 33.00 24.42
N ALA A 716 -2.46 32.69 24.88
CA ALA A 716 -2.85 32.85 26.28
C ALA A 716 -2.50 31.65 27.16
N SER A 717 -2.45 30.43 26.62
CA SER A 717 -2.21 29.21 27.39
C SER A 717 -0.79 29.17 27.96
N LYS A 718 -0.68 28.80 29.24
CA LYS A 718 0.60 28.60 29.95
C LYS A 718 0.77 27.18 30.50
N GLU A 719 -0.32 26.41 30.58
CA GLU A 719 -0.32 25.02 31.03
C GLU A 719 -1.34 24.22 30.19
N PRO A 720 -0.89 23.52 29.12
CA PRO A 720 0.48 23.48 28.59
C PRO A 720 0.86 24.77 27.83
N ASP A 721 2.15 25.10 27.83
CA ASP A 721 2.70 26.23 27.05
C ASP A 721 2.96 25.76 25.60
N TYR A 722 1.99 26.00 24.72
CA TYR A 722 2.05 25.58 23.32
C TYR A 722 3.19 26.25 22.54
N GLN A 723 3.51 27.51 22.87
CA GLN A 723 4.61 28.24 22.23
C GLN A 723 5.95 27.58 22.57
N GLN A 724 6.17 27.26 23.84
CA GLN A 724 7.38 26.57 24.28
C GLN A 724 7.46 25.15 23.70
N SER A 725 6.33 24.43 23.63
CA SER A 725 6.26 23.10 23.03
C SER A 725 6.67 23.13 21.55
N LEU A 726 6.13 24.08 20.78
CA LEU A 726 6.44 24.27 19.37
C LEU A 726 7.93 24.59 19.17
N TRP A 727 8.46 25.51 19.99
CA TRP A 727 9.88 25.85 19.96
C TRP A 727 10.76 24.63 20.22
N ASN A 728 10.46 23.83 21.25
CA ASN A 728 11.26 22.66 21.58
C ASN A 728 11.33 21.69 20.40
N MET A 729 10.19 21.41 19.76
CA MET A 729 10.11 20.55 18.58
C MET A 729 10.91 21.13 17.41
N ILE A 730 10.65 22.37 17.01
CA ILE A 730 11.33 23.03 15.88
C ILE A 730 12.85 23.11 16.13
N SER A 731 13.25 23.40 17.37
CA SER A 731 14.66 23.47 17.75
C SER A 731 15.35 22.13 17.69
N TYR A 732 14.64 21.04 18.02
CA TYR A 732 15.16 19.68 17.91
C TYR A 732 15.32 19.30 16.44
N THR A 733 14.27 19.43 15.63
CA THR A 733 14.24 19.05 14.22
C THR A 733 15.25 19.83 13.37
N LEU A 734 15.33 21.16 13.51
CA LEU A 734 16.28 21.96 12.72
C LEU A 734 17.74 21.83 13.19
N ALA A 735 17.97 21.48 14.46
CA ALA A 735 19.33 21.31 14.99
C ALA A 735 19.94 19.94 14.68
N ASP A 736 19.11 18.90 14.51
CA ASP A 736 19.56 17.53 14.26
C ASP A 736 20.36 17.44 12.95
N ARG A 737 21.44 16.66 12.99
CA ARG A 737 22.35 16.44 11.86
C ARG A 737 22.07 15.14 11.12
N ASN A 738 21.28 14.25 11.70
CA ASN A 738 20.98 12.94 11.16
C ASN A 738 19.67 12.94 10.37
N LEU A 739 18.80 13.94 10.57
CA LEU A 739 17.56 14.10 9.81
C LEU A 739 17.83 14.61 8.39
N GLU A 740 17.15 14.00 7.42
CA GLU A 740 17.24 14.36 6.02
C GLU A 740 16.59 15.73 5.76
N ASP A 741 17.01 16.40 4.68
CA ASP A 741 16.47 17.73 4.34
C ASP A 741 14.98 17.67 3.94
N SER A 742 14.45 16.52 3.50
CA SER A 742 13.03 16.30 3.20
C SER A 742 12.14 16.39 4.42
N ASP A 743 12.51 15.71 5.50
CA ASP A 743 11.65 15.54 6.69
C ASP A 743 11.56 16.84 7.50
N ILE A 744 12.40 17.81 7.18
CA ILE A 744 12.53 19.09 7.88
C ILE A 744 11.70 20.20 7.21
N ASP A 745 11.30 20.03 5.95
CA ASP A 745 10.54 21.03 5.18
C ASP A 745 9.31 21.63 5.91
N PRO A 746 8.55 20.87 6.74
CA PRO A 746 7.42 21.42 7.50
C PRO A 746 7.82 22.39 8.61
N ALA A 747 9.01 22.28 9.21
CA ALA A 747 9.42 23.12 10.33
C ALA A 747 9.51 24.62 9.97
N PRO A 748 10.17 25.04 8.87
CA PRO A 748 10.15 26.43 8.42
C PRO A 748 8.73 26.95 8.14
N LYS A 749 7.83 26.12 7.58
CA LYS A 749 6.45 26.50 7.29
C LYS A 749 5.69 26.85 8.59
N LEU A 750 5.84 26.05 9.66
CA LEU A 750 5.26 26.35 10.98
C LEU A 750 5.78 27.66 11.58
N ILE A 751 7.07 27.98 11.41
CA ILE A 751 7.60 29.28 11.86
C ILE A 751 6.91 30.43 11.11
N GLY A 752 6.72 30.27 9.79
CA GLY A 752 5.97 31.21 8.95
C GLY A 752 4.55 31.43 9.47
N VAL A 753 3.80 30.35 9.72
CA VAL A 753 2.45 30.38 10.31
C VAL A 753 2.40 31.19 11.60
N VAL A 754 3.36 31.00 12.51
CA VAL A 754 3.44 31.76 13.78
C VAL A 754 3.65 33.25 13.50
N PHE A 755 4.57 33.63 12.63
CA PHE A 755 4.82 35.04 12.33
C PHE A 755 3.66 35.72 11.59
N GLN A 756 2.98 35.01 10.71
CA GLN A 756 1.85 35.56 9.94
C GLN A 756 0.60 35.75 10.82
N ASN A 757 0.31 34.81 11.73
CA ASN A 757 -0.89 34.86 12.58
C ASN A 757 -0.69 35.62 13.90
N CYS A 758 0.49 35.59 14.51
CA CYS A 758 0.72 36.12 15.86
C CYS A 758 1.35 37.53 15.87
N ARG A 759 1.07 38.36 14.86
CA ARG A 759 1.75 39.65 14.65
C ARG A 759 1.73 40.54 15.90
N GLY A 760 2.93 40.97 16.34
CA GLY A 760 3.12 41.85 17.51
C GLY A 760 3.01 41.19 18.89
N HIS A 761 2.80 39.87 18.97
CA HIS A 761 2.59 39.14 20.23
C HIS A 761 3.71 38.16 20.56
N VAL A 762 4.62 37.88 19.62
CA VAL A 762 5.68 36.86 19.72
C VAL A 762 7.10 37.41 19.54
N ASP A 763 7.32 38.69 19.86
CA ASP A 763 8.63 39.37 19.72
C ASP A 763 9.79 38.62 20.40
N HIS A 764 9.52 37.95 21.52
CA HIS A 764 10.49 37.16 22.27
C HIS A 764 10.97 35.90 21.53
N TRP A 765 10.18 35.37 20.60
CA TRP A 765 10.52 34.20 19.78
C TRP A 765 11.25 34.55 18.47
N VAL A 766 11.29 35.83 18.07
CA VAL A 766 11.93 36.27 16.82
C VAL A 766 13.43 35.93 16.79
N GLU A 767 14.19 36.24 17.86
CA GLU A 767 15.63 35.92 17.90
C GLU A 767 15.90 34.39 17.90
N PRO A 768 15.22 33.57 18.73
CA PRO A 768 15.35 32.12 18.68
C PRO A 768 15.07 31.50 17.30
N TYR A 769 13.94 31.83 16.67
CA TYR A 769 13.59 31.28 15.36
C TYR A 769 14.56 31.71 14.26
N LEU A 770 15.00 32.97 14.25
CA LEU A 770 16.00 33.43 13.29
C LEU A 770 17.34 32.72 13.48
N ARG A 771 17.80 32.52 14.72
CA ARG A 771 19.08 31.84 14.98
C ARG A 771 19.10 30.42 14.41
N ILE A 772 18.07 29.62 14.72
CA ILE A 772 18.04 28.22 14.28
C ILE A 772 17.84 28.10 12.75
N THR A 773 17.00 28.97 12.17
CA THR A 773 16.79 29.07 10.71
C THR A 773 18.10 29.35 9.98
N ILE A 774 18.88 30.32 10.48
CA ILE A 774 20.17 30.70 9.89
C ILE A 774 21.19 29.58 10.06
N GLU A 775 21.21 28.89 11.20
CA GLU A 775 22.09 27.75 11.43
C GLU A 775 21.81 26.60 10.44
N ARG A 776 20.54 26.26 10.20
CA ARG A 776 20.17 25.25 9.19
C ARG A 776 20.46 25.72 7.77
N LEU A 777 20.23 26.99 7.45
CA LEU A 777 20.44 27.56 6.12
C LEU A 777 21.90 27.41 5.64
N HIS A 778 22.87 27.48 6.55
CA HIS A 778 24.28 27.28 6.22
C HIS A 778 24.67 25.80 6.03
N ARG A 779 23.82 24.85 6.45
CA ARG A 779 24.08 23.40 6.41
C ARG A 779 23.42 22.72 5.22
N THR A 780 22.20 23.13 4.86
CA THR A 780 21.45 22.48 3.79
C THR A 780 22.10 22.73 2.42
N GLU A 781 22.08 21.70 1.57
CA GLU A 781 22.49 21.81 0.16
C GLU A 781 21.28 21.95 -0.77
N ARG A 782 20.12 21.43 -0.36
CA ARG A 782 18.86 21.42 -1.13
C ARG A 782 18.30 22.82 -1.37
N SER A 783 18.05 23.15 -2.64
CA SER A 783 17.53 24.48 -3.05
C SER A 783 16.14 24.77 -2.46
N TYR A 784 15.26 23.76 -2.39
CA TYR A 784 13.91 23.93 -1.86
C TYR A 784 13.88 24.33 -0.38
N LEU A 785 14.59 23.59 0.49
CA LEU A 785 14.70 23.94 1.91
C LEU A 785 15.35 25.31 2.13
N LYS A 786 16.34 25.69 1.32
CA LYS A 786 16.90 27.07 1.33
C LYS A 786 15.83 28.10 1.04
N CYS A 787 14.94 27.86 0.08
CA CYS A 787 13.83 28.77 -0.22
C CYS A 787 12.91 28.94 0.98
N LEU A 788 12.52 27.84 1.65
CA LEU A 788 11.67 27.87 2.83
C LEU A 788 12.32 28.61 4.01
N LEU A 789 13.61 28.37 4.28
CA LEU A 789 14.35 29.06 5.34
C LEU A 789 14.52 30.56 5.06
N ILE A 790 14.64 30.96 3.79
CA ILE A 790 14.63 32.39 3.41
C ILE A 790 13.22 32.98 3.56
N GLN A 791 12.16 32.23 3.27
CA GLN A 791 10.79 32.67 3.51
C GLN A 791 10.54 32.98 5.00
N VAL A 792 11.07 32.18 5.93
CA VAL A 792 11.03 32.49 7.37
C VAL A 792 11.65 33.87 7.70
N ILE A 793 12.76 34.22 7.04
CA ILE A 793 13.40 35.53 7.22
C ILE A 793 12.52 36.64 6.62
N ALA A 794 11.88 36.39 5.48
CA ALA A 794 10.94 37.32 4.87
C ALA A 794 9.69 37.53 5.74
N ASP A 795 9.12 36.48 6.32
CA ASP A 795 8.01 36.54 7.27
C ASP A 795 8.41 37.32 8.53
N ALA A 796 9.61 37.10 9.07
CA ALA A 796 10.13 37.86 10.21
C ALA A 796 10.30 39.36 9.90
N LEU A 797 10.69 39.70 8.66
CA LEU A 797 10.77 41.08 8.20
C LEU A 797 9.39 41.73 8.05
N TYR A 798 8.42 40.98 7.52
CA TYR A 798 7.04 41.45 7.42
C TYR A 798 6.37 41.61 8.80
N TYR A 799 6.67 40.68 9.72
CA TYR A 799 6.24 40.72 11.12
C TYR A 799 6.72 42.00 11.82
N ASN A 800 8.05 42.23 11.85
CA ASN A 800 8.67 43.40 12.48
C ASN A 800 10.07 43.69 11.90
N ALA A 801 10.13 44.47 10.81
CA ALA A 801 11.37 44.75 10.10
C ALA A 801 12.49 45.39 10.97
N PRO A 802 12.23 46.40 11.83
CA PRO A 802 13.27 46.97 12.68
C PRO A 802 13.89 45.94 13.65
N LEU A 803 13.04 45.13 14.31
CA LEU A 803 13.50 44.10 15.25
C LEU A 803 14.33 43.04 14.53
N THR A 804 13.81 42.50 13.44
CA THR A 804 14.47 41.45 12.64
C THR A 804 15.81 41.92 12.10
N LEU A 805 15.89 43.12 11.51
CA LEU A 805 17.15 43.65 11.00
C LEU A 805 18.17 43.86 12.14
N SER A 806 17.74 44.36 13.31
CA SER A 806 18.63 44.53 14.46
C SER A 806 19.21 43.20 14.96
N ILE A 807 18.43 42.11 14.91
CA ILE A 807 18.87 40.77 15.27
C ILE A 807 19.88 40.24 14.25
N LEU A 808 19.60 40.37 12.95
CA LEU A 808 20.52 39.95 11.88
C LEU A 808 21.86 40.70 11.95
N GLN A 809 21.84 42.00 12.30
CA GLN A 809 23.03 42.81 12.53
C GLN A 809 23.78 42.37 13.79
N LYS A 810 23.08 42.13 14.90
CA LYS A 810 23.65 41.61 16.16
C LYS A 810 24.35 40.26 15.96
N LEU A 811 23.81 39.42 15.07
CA LEU A 811 24.37 38.11 14.71
C LEU A 811 25.54 38.21 13.71
N GLY A 812 25.75 39.36 13.06
CA GLY A 812 26.82 39.57 12.09
C GLY A 812 26.61 38.84 10.74
N VAL A 813 25.37 38.48 10.41
CA VAL A 813 25.02 37.63 9.24
C VAL A 813 24.16 38.35 8.20
N ALA A 814 23.71 39.58 8.47
CA ALA A 814 22.82 40.33 7.59
C ALA A 814 23.33 40.42 6.14
N GLU A 815 24.59 40.83 5.93
CA GLU A 815 25.17 40.97 4.58
C GLU A 815 25.21 39.64 3.82
N ASN A 816 25.62 38.56 4.48
CA ASN A 816 25.71 37.22 3.88
C ASN A 816 24.33 36.70 3.45
N ILE A 817 23.32 36.86 4.32
CA ILE A 817 21.95 36.40 4.06
C ILE A 817 21.33 37.17 2.90
N PHE A 818 21.43 38.50 2.88
CA PHE A 818 20.88 39.29 1.78
C PHE A 818 21.60 39.00 0.46
N ASN A 819 22.92 38.81 0.48
CA ASN A 819 23.66 38.42 -0.72
C ASN A 819 23.20 37.05 -1.26
N LEU A 820 23.02 36.07 -0.38
CA LEU A 820 22.49 34.75 -0.74
C LEU A 820 21.07 34.86 -1.31
N TRP A 821 20.18 35.58 -0.62
CA TRP A 821 18.79 35.76 -1.06
C TRP A 821 18.72 36.42 -2.44
N PHE A 822 19.48 37.50 -2.67
CA PHE A 822 19.52 38.15 -3.98
C PHE A 822 20.11 37.25 -5.07
N HIS A 823 21.11 36.42 -4.76
CA HIS A 823 21.63 35.43 -5.70
C HIS A 823 20.55 34.42 -6.08
N MET A 824 19.84 33.86 -5.09
CA MET A 824 18.77 32.89 -5.33
C MET A 824 17.63 33.47 -6.17
N LEU A 825 17.26 34.74 -5.94
CA LEU A 825 16.24 35.44 -6.74
C LEU A 825 16.66 35.67 -8.20
N GLN A 826 17.96 35.76 -8.48
CA GLN A 826 18.51 36.00 -9.82
C GLN A 826 18.87 34.71 -10.58
N GLU A 827 18.86 33.56 -9.91
CA GLU A 827 19.25 32.29 -10.48
C GLU A 827 18.15 31.72 -11.39
N VAL A 828 18.53 31.39 -12.63
CA VAL A 828 17.61 30.94 -13.69
C VAL A 828 18.17 29.65 -14.30
N LYS A 829 17.32 28.64 -14.50
CA LYS A 829 17.65 27.37 -15.18
C LYS A 829 17.95 27.64 -16.67
N LYS A 830 18.54 26.65 -17.36
CA LYS A 830 18.82 26.74 -18.81
C LYS A 830 17.56 26.97 -19.66
N SER A 831 16.39 26.56 -19.16
CA SER A 831 15.07 26.76 -19.77
C SER A 831 14.56 28.22 -19.70
N GLY A 832 15.22 29.10 -18.94
CA GLY A 832 14.75 30.47 -18.70
C GLY A 832 13.80 30.62 -17.52
N VAL A 833 13.42 29.51 -16.86
CA VAL A 833 12.58 29.49 -15.66
C VAL A 833 13.43 29.73 -14.40
N ARG A 834 12.89 30.42 -13.40
CA ARG A 834 13.59 30.67 -12.12
C ARG A 834 13.94 29.35 -11.43
N ALA A 835 15.17 29.26 -10.92
CA ALA A 835 15.62 28.06 -10.21
C ALA A 835 15.04 27.98 -8.78
N ASN A 836 14.81 29.13 -8.14
CA ASN A 836 14.35 29.24 -6.75
C ASN A 836 13.03 30.02 -6.67
N PHE A 837 12.27 29.83 -5.59
CA PHE A 837 10.97 30.48 -5.35
C PHE A 837 9.99 30.28 -6.52
N LYS A 838 9.78 29.01 -6.92
CA LYS A 838 8.89 28.64 -8.03
C LYS A 838 7.40 28.94 -7.72
N ARG A 839 6.95 28.61 -6.49
CA ARG A 839 5.55 28.71 -6.02
C ARG A 839 5.07 30.16 -5.85
N GLU A 840 3.76 30.39 -6.04
CA GLU A 840 3.14 31.71 -5.92
C GLU A 840 3.32 32.28 -4.49
N HIS A 841 2.95 31.50 -3.48
CA HIS A 841 3.00 31.90 -2.07
C HIS A 841 4.41 32.36 -1.65
N GLY A 842 5.45 31.60 -2.04
CA GLY A 842 6.84 31.93 -1.71
C GLY A 842 7.30 33.26 -2.31
N LYS A 843 6.83 33.62 -3.51
CA LYS A 843 7.09 34.92 -4.13
C LYS A 843 6.37 36.04 -3.37
N LYS A 844 5.11 35.82 -3.00
CA LYS A 844 4.30 36.77 -2.22
C LYS A 844 4.95 37.11 -0.87
N VAL A 845 5.32 36.10 -0.09
CA VAL A 845 6.02 36.25 1.20
C VAL A 845 7.30 37.07 1.05
N CYS A 846 8.11 36.73 0.03
CA CYS A 846 9.35 37.45 -0.25
C CYS A 846 9.09 38.92 -0.69
N CYS A 847 8.05 39.19 -1.47
CA CYS A 847 7.63 40.55 -1.83
C CYS A 847 7.27 41.38 -0.59
N LEU A 848 6.48 40.83 0.33
CA LEU A 848 6.07 41.49 1.56
C LEU A 848 7.25 41.77 2.50
N GLY A 849 8.15 40.79 2.66
CA GLY A 849 9.36 40.92 3.47
C GLY A 849 10.32 41.99 2.94
N LEU A 850 10.64 41.98 1.64
CA LEU A 850 11.53 42.98 1.02
C LEU A 850 10.89 44.38 1.01
N THR A 851 9.59 44.48 0.78
CA THR A 851 8.87 45.77 0.82
C THR A 851 8.94 46.38 2.21
N SER A 852 8.82 45.56 3.27
CA SER A 852 8.90 46.02 4.65
C SER A 852 10.25 46.65 5.01
N LEU A 853 11.35 46.22 4.36
CA LEU A 853 12.66 46.85 4.52
C LEU A 853 12.72 48.27 3.93
N LEU A 854 11.96 48.54 2.87
CA LEU A 854 11.93 49.85 2.22
C LEU A 854 11.29 50.93 3.11
N ALA A 855 10.45 50.53 4.06
CA ALA A 855 9.85 51.41 5.06
C ALA A 855 10.82 51.85 6.17
N LEU A 856 11.99 51.20 6.30
CA LEU A 856 12.95 51.48 7.38
C LEU A 856 13.67 52.82 7.16
N PRO A 857 13.96 53.58 8.22
CA PRO A 857 14.67 54.86 8.14
C PRO A 857 16.14 54.72 7.70
N ALA A 858 16.75 55.84 7.26
CA ALA A 858 18.06 55.86 6.60
C ALA A 858 19.24 55.45 7.51
N ASP A 859 19.06 55.56 8.82
CA ASP A 859 19.99 55.10 9.86
C ASP A 859 20.05 53.57 9.98
N GLN A 860 18.99 52.86 9.58
CA GLN A 860 18.89 51.40 9.67
C GLN A 860 19.21 50.69 8.35
N LEU A 861 18.90 51.32 7.20
CA LEU A 861 19.17 50.77 5.88
C LEU A 861 19.99 51.75 5.00
N PRO A 862 21.29 51.47 4.76
CA PRO A 862 22.16 52.28 3.92
C PRO A 862 21.64 52.44 2.48
N VAL A 863 21.98 53.56 1.84
CA VAL A 863 21.51 53.93 0.49
C VAL A 863 21.88 52.88 -0.57
N GLU A 864 23.06 52.27 -0.45
CA GLU A 864 23.54 51.24 -1.38
C GLU A 864 22.70 49.94 -1.29
N ALA A 865 22.33 49.53 -0.07
CA ALA A 865 21.46 48.38 0.17
C ALA A 865 20.02 48.65 -0.29
N LEU A 866 19.52 49.88 -0.06
CA LEU A 866 18.19 50.32 -0.47
C LEU A 866 17.99 50.15 -1.99
N GLY A 867 18.96 50.57 -2.80
CA GLY A 867 18.89 50.45 -4.26
C GLY A 867 18.80 48.99 -4.72
N ARG A 868 19.49 48.07 -4.04
CA ARG A 868 19.48 46.63 -4.36
C ARG A 868 18.18 45.95 -3.94
N VAL A 869 17.70 46.24 -2.73
CA VAL A 869 16.39 45.76 -2.24
C VAL A 869 15.27 46.22 -3.17
N PHE A 870 15.26 47.50 -3.56
CA PHE A 870 14.23 48.05 -4.44
C PHE A 870 14.15 47.36 -5.81
N ARG A 871 15.30 47.08 -6.44
CA ARG A 871 15.35 46.35 -7.72
C ARG A 871 14.84 44.92 -7.57
N ALA A 872 15.30 44.20 -6.54
CA ALA A 872 14.87 42.84 -6.26
C ALA A 872 13.35 42.76 -5.99
N THR A 873 12.79 43.71 -5.24
CA THR A 873 11.34 43.78 -5.00
C THR A 873 10.56 43.97 -6.31
N LEU A 874 11.01 44.86 -7.19
CA LEU A 874 10.36 45.08 -8.49
C LEU A 874 10.42 43.84 -9.39
N ASP A 875 11.59 43.20 -9.50
CA ASP A 875 11.76 41.98 -10.30
C ASP A 875 10.91 40.82 -9.77
N LEU A 876 10.69 40.74 -8.46
CA LEU A 876 9.82 39.73 -7.85
C LEU A 876 8.33 40.05 -8.06
N LEU A 877 7.93 41.33 -7.94
CA LEU A 877 6.54 41.76 -8.20
C LEU A 877 6.13 41.50 -9.66
N VAL A 878 7.03 41.71 -10.62
CA VAL A 878 6.78 41.37 -12.03
C VAL A 878 6.61 39.85 -12.19
N ALA A 879 7.53 39.05 -11.64
CA ALA A 879 7.42 37.60 -11.73
C ALA A 879 6.21 37.00 -10.98
N TYR A 880 5.74 37.66 -9.93
CA TYR A 880 4.48 37.32 -9.24
C TYR A 880 3.28 37.65 -10.14
N LYS A 881 3.26 38.84 -10.76
CA LYS A 881 2.21 39.25 -11.71
C LYS A 881 2.08 38.27 -12.89
N ASP A 882 3.22 37.91 -13.48
CA ASP A 882 3.23 37.04 -14.66
C ASP A 882 2.69 35.65 -14.32
N GLN A 883 3.06 35.09 -13.16
CA GLN A 883 2.55 33.80 -12.69
C GLN A 883 1.05 33.83 -12.39
N VAL A 884 0.56 34.83 -11.66
CA VAL A 884 -0.89 34.97 -11.38
C VAL A 884 -1.70 35.05 -12.68
N ALA A 885 -1.15 35.73 -13.71
CA ALA A 885 -1.79 35.84 -15.02
C ALA A 885 -1.70 34.56 -15.87
N GLU A 886 -0.74 33.67 -15.61
CA GLU A 886 -0.64 32.35 -16.23
C GLU A 886 -1.62 31.38 -15.56
N ASN A 887 -1.65 31.34 -14.23
CA ASN A 887 -2.58 30.51 -13.45
C ASN A 887 -4.04 30.82 -13.80
N ALA A 888 -4.42 32.11 -13.88
CA ALA A 888 -5.78 32.52 -14.25
C ALA A 888 -6.20 32.07 -15.66
N LYS A 889 -5.26 31.90 -16.60
CA LYS A 889 -5.56 31.37 -17.94
C LYS A 889 -5.67 29.85 -17.99
N GLY A 890 -5.00 29.17 -17.07
CA GLY A 890 -5.14 27.72 -16.90
C GLY A 890 -6.49 27.36 -16.30
N GLU A 891 -6.92 28.09 -15.25
CA GLU A 891 -8.24 27.89 -14.64
C GLU A 891 -9.41 28.16 -15.62
N ASP A 892 -9.30 29.18 -16.47
CA ASP A 892 -10.30 29.47 -17.53
C ASP A 892 -10.36 28.39 -18.64
N ALA A 893 -9.34 27.52 -18.75
CA ALA A 893 -9.27 26.46 -19.77
C ALA A 893 -9.74 25.09 -19.24
N GLU A 894 -9.66 24.87 -17.92
CA GLU A 894 -10.15 23.64 -17.26
C GLU A 894 -11.68 23.63 -17.10
N ASP A 895 -12.34 24.79 -17.07
CA ASP A 895 -13.80 24.92 -16.91
C ASP A 895 -14.59 24.58 -18.20
N ASP A 896 -13.91 24.38 -19.34
CA ASP A 896 -14.54 24.11 -20.65
C ASP A 896 -14.25 22.67 -21.16
N GLY A 897 -13.80 21.76 -20.29
CA GLY A 897 -13.17 20.51 -20.71
C GLY A 897 -13.53 19.26 -19.90
N ASP A 898 -14.80 18.91 -19.76
CA ASP A 898 -15.20 17.58 -19.29
C ASP A 898 -16.07 16.87 -20.35
N ILE A 899 -15.46 15.90 -21.07
CA ILE A 899 -16.01 14.60 -21.52
C ILE A 899 -15.08 13.94 -22.57
N ASP A 900 -14.55 12.78 -22.17
CA ASP A 900 -14.16 11.59 -22.95
C ASP A 900 -12.75 11.51 -23.58
N GLY A 901 -11.99 10.47 -23.20
CA GLY A 901 -10.94 9.94 -24.07
C GLY A 901 -9.78 9.22 -23.38
N PHE A 902 -9.93 7.90 -23.20
CA PHE A 902 -8.83 6.92 -23.12
C PHE A 902 -7.55 7.37 -23.86
N LEU A 903 -6.44 7.51 -23.16
CA LEU A 903 -5.12 7.60 -23.80
C LEU A 903 -4.68 6.20 -24.27
N THR A 904 -4.75 6.01 -25.58
CA THR A 904 -3.89 5.09 -26.33
C THR A 904 -2.95 5.92 -27.20
N ASP A 905 -1.65 5.62 -27.12
CA ASP A 905 -0.51 6.13 -27.90
C ASP A 905 -0.80 6.64 -29.33
N ASP A 906 -0.17 7.76 -29.72
CA ASP A 906 0.74 7.91 -30.87
C ASP A 906 0.85 9.40 -31.32
N ASP A 907 2.07 9.81 -31.68
CA ASP A 907 2.47 11.10 -32.26
C ASP A 907 1.70 11.50 -33.53
N GLU A 908 1.44 12.80 -33.74
CA GLU A 908 1.74 13.56 -34.99
C GLU A 908 1.24 15.03 -34.95
N ASP A 909 2.12 15.96 -35.39
CA ASP A 909 1.91 17.40 -35.61
C ASP A 909 0.85 17.73 -36.69
N ASP A 910 0.03 18.79 -36.54
CA ASP A 910 -0.18 19.85 -37.57
C ASP A 910 -1.00 21.07 -37.05
N ASP A 911 -0.73 22.23 -37.63
CA ASP A 911 -1.07 23.61 -37.26
C ASP A 911 -2.37 24.13 -37.97
N GLY A 912 -3.07 25.09 -37.34
CA GLY A 912 -3.80 26.16 -38.07
C GLY A 912 -5.34 26.33 -37.97
N SER A 913 -5.75 27.40 -37.25
CA SER A 913 -6.70 28.48 -37.65
C SER A 913 -8.25 28.31 -37.60
N ASP A 914 -8.83 29.15 -36.72
CA ASP A 914 -10.05 30.01 -36.80
C ASP A 914 -11.50 29.48 -36.55
N LYS A 915 -12.05 29.95 -35.40
CA LYS A 915 -13.30 30.74 -35.16
C LYS A 915 -14.68 30.26 -35.68
N GLU A 916 -15.66 30.12 -34.77
CA GLU A 916 -16.76 31.08 -34.44
C GLU A 916 -17.99 30.41 -33.75
N MET A 917 -18.29 30.87 -32.51
CA MET A 917 -19.60 31.25 -31.93
C MET A 917 -20.75 30.24 -31.69
N GLY A 918 -21.27 30.24 -30.44
CA GLY A 918 -22.64 29.85 -30.11
C GLY A 918 -22.95 29.67 -28.61
N VAL A 919 -23.18 30.78 -27.91
CA VAL A 919 -23.62 30.89 -26.50
C VAL A 919 -25.04 30.31 -26.32
N ASP A 920 -25.29 29.57 -25.24
CA ASP A 920 -26.52 29.70 -24.44
C ASP A 920 -26.27 29.23 -22.99
N ALA A 921 -26.56 30.13 -22.06
CA ALA A 921 -26.34 30.03 -20.63
C ALA A 921 -27.55 29.43 -19.91
N GLU A 922 -27.31 28.57 -18.91
CA GLU A 922 -28.19 28.42 -17.76
C GLU A 922 -27.33 28.42 -16.48
N ASP A 923 -27.33 29.58 -15.81
CA ASP A 923 -26.73 29.84 -14.50
C ASP A 923 -27.33 28.92 -13.42
N HIS A 924 -26.48 28.21 -12.68
CA HIS A 924 -26.78 27.78 -11.32
C HIS A 924 -25.52 27.94 -10.45
N ASP A 925 -25.71 28.56 -9.28
CA ASP A 925 -24.66 29.03 -8.34
C ASP A 925 -23.58 27.97 -8.01
N GLU A 926 -22.42 28.02 -8.68
CA GLU A 926 -21.26 27.11 -8.47
C GLU A 926 -20.06 27.74 -7.72
N ALA A 927 -20.10 29.04 -7.41
CA ALA A 927 -18.95 29.76 -6.87
C ALA A 927 -18.58 29.42 -5.41
N ASP A 928 -19.52 28.89 -4.61
CA ASP A 928 -19.22 28.49 -3.23
C ASP A 928 -18.79 27.02 -3.12
N THR A 929 -19.28 26.13 -4.01
CA THR A 929 -19.03 24.68 -3.97
C THR A 929 -17.63 24.32 -4.47
N SER A 930 -17.08 25.07 -5.43
CA SER A 930 -15.73 24.87 -5.98
C SER A 930 -14.63 25.15 -4.96
N LYS A 931 -14.84 26.12 -4.06
CA LYS A 931 -13.93 26.40 -2.94
C LYS A 931 -13.86 25.25 -1.93
N PHE A 932 -15.00 24.67 -1.56
CA PHE A 932 -15.01 23.56 -0.61
C PHE A 932 -14.39 22.28 -1.19
N ARG A 933 -14.47 22.08 -2.51
CA ARG A 933 -13.88 20.94 -3.23
C ARG A 933 -12.36 21.04 -3.38
N LYS A 934 -11.85 22.21 -3.80
CA LYS A 934 -10.41 22.51 -3.86
C LYS A 934 -9.73 22.42 -2.48
N LEU A 935 -10.45 22.78 -1.41
CA LEU A 935 -9.95 22.67 -0.02
C LEU A 935 -9.97 21.23 0.53
N ALA A 936 -10.80 20.35 -0.03
CA ALA A 936 -10.77 18.93 0.31
C ALA A 936 -9.65 18.18 -0.42
N GLU A 937 -9.26 18.65 -1.61
CA GLU A 937 -8.05 18.22 -2.31
C GLU A 937 -6.77 18.60 -1.54
N GLN A 938 -6.73 19.74 -0.85
CA GLN A 938 -5.62 20.09 0.07
C GLN A 938 -5.41 19.12 1.24
N ALA A 939 -6.46 18.42 1.68
CA ALA A 939 -6.33 17.36 2.68
C ALA A 939 -5.81 16.05 2.05
N LYS A 940 -6.03 15.86 0.75
CA LYS A 940 -5.62 14.69 -0.04
C LYS A 940 -4.19 14.81 -0.60
N SER A 941 -3.71 16.02 -0.88
CA SER A 941 -2.39 16.31 -1.49
C SER A 941 -1.16 15.98 -0.63
N PHE A 942 -1.36 15.38 0.56
CA PHE A 942 -0.31 14.95 1.49
C PHE A 942 -0.15 13.43 1.59
N ARG A 943 -0.83 12.65 0.73
CA ARG A 943 -0.48 11.24 0.52
C ARG A 943 0.86 11.16 -0.19
N PRO A 944 1.86 10.42 0.31
CA PRO A 944 3.06 10.16 -0.47
C PRO A 944 2.66 9.28 -1.66
N ASP A 945 2.74 9.81 -2.89
CA ASP A 945 2.77 8.95 -4.07
C ASP A 945 4.04 8.10 -4.01
N ASP A 946 3.86 6.79 -3.85
CA ASP A 946 4.91 5.76 -3.84
C ASP A 946 5.53 5.54 -5.24
N GLU A 947 5.86 6.61 -5.96
CA GLU A 947 6.69 6.58 -7.17
C GLU A 947 7.90 7.50 -6.99
N TYR A 948 8.83 7.09 -6.12
CA TYR A 948 10.23 7.51 -6.27
C TYR A 948 10.86 6.73 -7.42
N ASP A 949 10.52 7.10 -8.66
CA ASP A 949 11.40 6.84 -9.80
C ASP A 949 12.38 8.01 -9.94
N ASP A 950 13.66 7.65 -9.94
CA ASP A 950 14.85 8.50 -9.91
C ASP A 950 15.11 9.13 -11.30
N ASP A 951 14.08 9.71 -11.92
CA ASP A 951 14.18 10.46 -13.17
C ASP A 951 13.80 11.94 -12.98
N ASP A 952 14.77 12.77 -13.32
CA ASP A 952 14.93 14.22 -13.13
C ASP A 952 13.91 15.07 -13.95
N ASP A 953 12.62 14.72 -14.00
CA ASP A 953 11.54 15.52 -14.62
C ASP A 953 10.52 15.99 -13.55
N ASP A 954 11.03 16.96 -12.79
CA ASP A 954 10.41 17.81 -11.77
C ASP A 954 9.38 18.80 -12.42
N ASP A 955 8.45 18.29 -13.24
CA ASP A 955 7.51 19.08 -14.08
C ASP A 955 6.02 18.92 -13.74
N ASP A 956 5.64 18.21 -12.68
CA ASP A 956 4.28 18.27 -12.09
C ASP A 956 4.28 19.14 -10.82
N PHE A 957 3.99 20.43 -10.97
CA PHE A 957 3.67 21.33 -9.86
C PHE A 957 2.19 21.75 -9.95
N SER A 958 1.28 20.78 -9.92
CA SER A 958 -0.12 21.02 -9.54
C SER A 958 -0.24 20.80 -8.03
N ASP A 959 -0.15 21.88 -7.26
CA ASP A 959 -0.79 22.07 -5.94
C ASP A 959 -0.05 23.19 -5.21
N ASP A 960 -0.53 24.42 -5.40
CA ASP A 960 -0.29 25.46 -4.42
C ASP A 960 -1.01 25.02 -3.13
N GLU A 961 -0.24 24.66 -2.10
CA GLU A 961 -0.73 24.52 -0.72
C GLU A 961 -1.31 25.88 -0.28
N GLU A 962 -2.56 26.21 -0.67
CA GLU A 962 -3.23 27.45 -0.29
C GLU A 962 -3.69 27.36 1.16
N VAL A 963 -2.73 27.45 2.08
CA VAL A 963 -2.99 27.72 3.49
C VAL A 963 -3.62 29.11 3.58
N GLN A 964 -4.84 29.22 4.11
CA GLN A 964 -5.49 30.51 4.30
C GLN A 964 -4.78 31.30 5.41
N THR A 965 -3.94 32.25 5.02
CA THR A 965 -3.09 33.02 5.91
C THR A 965 -3.53 34.49 5.97
N PRO A 966 -3.25 35.23 7.05
CA PRO A 966 -3.55 36.66 7.13
C PRO A 966 -2.83 37.51 6.07
N ILE A 967 -1.80 36.97 5.41
CA ILE A 967 -1.12 37.64 4.30
C ILE A 967 -1.91 37.51 3.00
N ASP A 968 -2.91 36.64 2.92
CA ASP A 968 -3.69 36.44 1.69
C ASP A 968 -4.52 37.66 1.32
N ASP A 969 -5.08 38.32 2.33
CA ASP A 969 -5.80 39.59 2.21
C ASP A 969 -4.89 40.78 1.84
N VAL A 970 -3.57 40.60 1.83
CA VAL A 970 -2.59 41.67 1.57
C VAL A 970 -2.09 41.59 0.14
N ASP A 971 -2.56 42.51 -0.70
CA ASP A 971 -2.07 42.65 -2.08
C ASP A 971 -0.63 43.21 -2.09
N PRO A 972 0.35 42.49 -2.65
CA PRO A 972 1.76 42.90 -2.65
C PRO A 972 2.03 44.19 -3.42
N PHE A 973 1.28 44.47 -4.49
CA PHE A 973 1.46 45.68 -5.32
C PHE A 973 0.96 46.92 -4.59
N ILE A 974 -0.22 46.81 -3.94
CA ILE A 974 -0.79 47.87 -3.10
C ILE A 974 0.15 48.17 -1.94
N PHE A 975 0.62 47.14 -1.24
CA PHE A 975 1.54 47.28 -0.11
C PHE A 975 2.85 47.97 -0.50
N PHE A 976 3.41 47.61 -1.66
CA PHE A 976 4.59 48.27 -2.21
C PHE A 976 4.36 49.77 -2.50
N VAL A 977 3.28 50.11 -3.20
CA VAL A 977 2.98 51.51 -3.54
C VAL A 977 2.71 52.35 -2.30
N ASP A 978 1.96 51.83 -1.32
CA ASP A 978 1.71 52.52 -0.05
C ASP A 978 3.00 52.77 0.72
N THR A 979 3.89 51.78 0.78
CA THR A 979 5.19 51.91 1.43
C THR A 979 6.05 52.99 0.75
N MET A 980 6.00 53.08 -0.59
CA MET A 980 6.72 54.11 -1.35
C MET A 980 6.14 55.51 -1.15
N GLN A 981 4.82 55.64 -1.05
CA GLN A 981 4.17 56.91 -0.73
C GLN A 981 4.53 57.39 0.68
N VAL A 982 4.54 56.46 1.65
CA VAL A 982 5.00 56.76 3.02
C VAL A 982 6.44 57.26 2.98
N MET A 983 7.36 56.55 2.31
CA MET A 983 8.75 56.98 2.18
C MET A 983 8.89 58.35 1.49
N GLN A 984 8.12 58.61 0.43
CA GLN A 984 8.11 59.90 -0.26
C GLN A 984 7.65 61.04 0.66
N SER A 985 6.70 60.77 1.55
CA SER A 985 6.18 61.75 2.50
C SER A 985 7.11 61.98 3.69
N SER A 986 7.76 60.93 4.20
CA SER A 986 8.61 60.97 5.39
C SER A 986 10.04 61.40 5.09
N ASP A 987 10.60 61.00 3.94
CA ASP A 987 11.96 61.33 3.51
C ASP A 987 12.04 61.58 1.98
N PRO A 988 11.62 62.79 1.52
CA PRO A 988 11.58 63.13 0.11
C PRO A 988 12.94 63.10 -0.59
N LEU A 989 14.01 63.42 0.14
CA LEU A 989 15.38 63.46 -0.38
C LEU A 989 15.88 62.03 -0.68
N ARG A 990 15.60 61.08 0.21
CA ARG A 990 15.93 59.67 0.00
C ARG A 990 15.17 59.06 -1.17
N PHE A 991 13.88 59.39 -1.31
CA PHE A 991 13.08 58.97 -2.46
C PHE A 991 13.61 59.55 -3.79
N GLN A 992 13.98 60.83 -3.83
CA GLN A 992 14.58 61.46 -5.01
C GLN A 992 15.93 60.87 -5.39
N ASN A 993 16.77 60.53 -4.40
CA ASN A 993 18.06 59.88 -4.65
C ASN A 993 17.89 58.46 -5.19
N LEU A 994 16.93 57.68 -4.66
CA LEU A 994 16.62 56.34 -5.17
C LEU A 994 16.13 56.41 -6.62
N THR A 995 15.16 57.30 -6.92
CA THR A 995 14.58 57.44 -8.26
C THR A 995 15.57 57.96 -9.30
N SER A 996 16.47 58.87 -8.92
CA SER A 996 17.50 59.41 -9.84
C SER A 996 18.68 58.47 -10.11
N THR A 997 18.95 57.50 -9.24
CA THR A 997 20.04 56.52 -9.38
C THR A 997 19.60 55.20 -10.03
N LEU A 998 18.31 55.04 -10.32
CA LEU A 998 17.74 53.88 -11.00
C LEU A 998 17.93 53.97 -12.52
N GLU A 999 18.18 52.81 -13.13
CA GLU A 999 18.21 52.68 -14.59
C GLU A 999 16.82 52.91 -15.20
N ILE A 1000 16.79 53.35 -16.46
CA ILE A 1000 15.55 53.68 -17.18
C ILE A 1000 14.59 52.48 -17.25
N SER A 1001 15.14 51.26 -17.36
CA SER A 1001 14.40 49.99 -17.32
C SER A 1001 13.62 49.82 -16.01
N TYR A 1002 14.27 49.97 -14.86
CA TYR A 1002 13.64 49.85 -13.55
C TYR A 1002 12.67 51.01 -13.24
N GLN A 1003 12.90 52.21 -13.77
CA GLN A 1003 11.92 53.30 -13.70
C GLN A 1003 10.63 52.96 -14.46
N ALA A 1004 10.74 52.31 -15.62
CA ALA A 1004 9.57 51.84 -16.37
C ALA A 1004 8.82 50.73 -15.63
N ILE A 1005 9.54 49.76 -15.04
CA ILE A 1005 8.94 48.68 -14.23
C ILE A 1005 8.21 49.27 -13.01
N ALA A 1006 8.83 50.20 -12.28
CA ALA A 1006 8.22 50.86 -11.13
C ALA A 1006 6.91 51.58 -11.49
N ASN A 1007 6.88 52.28 -12.63
CA ASN A 1007 5.66 52.92 -13.14
C ASN A 1007 4.59 51.89 -13.54
N GLY A 1008 4.99 50.77 -14.17
CA GLY A 1008 4.08 49.68 -14.52
C GLY A 1008 3.46 49.00 -13.30
N VAL A 1009 4.26 48.74 -12.25
CA VAL A 1009 3.81 48.22 -10.96
C VAL A 1009 2.83 49.20 -10.29
N ALA A 1010 3.14 50.50 -10.29
CA ALA A 1010 2.25 51.51 -9.72
C ALA A 1010 0.91 51.61 -10.46
N GLN A 1011 0.91 51.48 -11.79
CA GLN A 1011 -0.34 51.43 -12.58
C GLN A 1011 -1.14 50.17 -12.28
N HIS A 1012 -0.48 49.01 -12.18
CA HIS A 1012 -1.14 47.75 -11.86
C HIS A 1012 -1.76 47.77 -10.46
N ALA A 1013 -1.09 48.36 -9.46
CA ALA A 1013 -1.64 48.53 -8.11
C ALA A 1013 -2.93 49.38 -8.10
N VAL A 1014 -3.07 50.36 -9.00
CA VAL A 1014 -4.32 51.15 -9.14
C VAL A 1014 -5.44 50.29 -9.70
N VAL A 1015 -5.14 49.42 -10.65
CA VAL A 1015 -6.11 48.44 -11.20
C VAL A 1015 -6.58 47.47 -10.10
N ARG A 1016 -5.64 46.86 -9.37
CA ARG A 1016 -5.91 45.96 -8.24
C ARG A 1016 -6.77 46.61 -7.15
N ARG A 1017 -6.54 47.89 -6.83
CA ARG A 1017 -7.41 48.63 -5.89
C ARG A 1017 -8.86 48.70 -6.36
N GLY A 1018 -9.07 48.95 -7.64
CA GLY A 1018 -10.41 48.99 -8.24
C GLY A 1018 -11.10 47.62 -8.23
N GLU A 1019 -10.37 46.55 -8.51
CA GLU A 1019 -10.86 45.16 -8.44
C GLU A 1019 -11.28 44.79 -7.02
N ILE A 1020 -10.42 45.03 -6.02
CA ILE A 1020 -10.72 44.73 -4.61
C ILE A 1020 -11.92 45.54 -4.09
N GLU A 1021 -12.07 46.81 -4.51
CA GLU A 1021 -13.25 47.60 -4.16
C GLU A 1021 -14.53 47.02 -4.79
N LYS A 1022 -14.45 46.53 -6.02
CA LYS A 1022 -15.57 45.88 -6.71
C LYS A 1022 -15.95 44.55 -6.03
N GLU A 1023 -14.98 43.70 -5.72
CA GLU A 1023 -15.18 42.44 -4.98
C GLU A 1023 -15.80 42.68 -3.59
N LYS A 1024 -15.39 43.74 -2.89
CA LYS A 1024 -15.98 44.11 -1.59
C LYS A 1024 -17.44 44.55 -1.72
N VAL A 1025 -17.78 45.27 -2.79
CA VAL A 1025 -19.17 45.67 -3.07
C VAL A 1025 -20.02 44.46 -3.46
N GLU A 1026 -19.48 43.54 -4.26
CA GLU A 1026 -20.14 42.28 -4.65
C GLU A 1026 -20.36 41.37 -3.42
N LYS A 1027 -19.34 41.14 -2.59
CA LYS A 1027 -19.48 40.40 -1.31
C LYS A 1027 -20.47 41.05 -0.34
N ALA A 1028 -20.49 42.37 -0.24
CA ALA A 1028 -21.45 43.09 0.60
C ALA A 1028 -22.89 42.99 0.06
N SER A 1029 -23.06 42.89 -1.26
CA SER A 1029 -24.37 42.68 -1.88
C SER A 1029 -24.87 41.23 -1.76
N ALA A 1030 -23.97 40.25 -1.83
CA ALA A 1030 -24.27 38.84 -1.58
C ALA A 1030 -24.66 38.59 -0.11
N ALA A 1031 -23.88 39.14 0.84
CA ALA A 1031 -24.17 39.04 2.27
C ALA A 1031 -25.44 39.81 2.72
N ALA A 1032 -25.97 40.70 1.88
CA ALA A 1032 -27.25 41.37 2.12
C ALA A 1032 -28.46 40.61 1.54
N ASN A 1033 -28.19 39.63 0.65
CA ASN A 1033 -29.19 38.79 0.00
C ASN A 1033 -29.23 37.34 0.55
N SER A 1034 -28.20 36.90 1.29
CA SER A 1034 -28.18 35.71 2.16
C SER A 1034 -28.70 36.03 3.56
#